data_AF-A0A7S4Q8I7-F1
#
_entry.id   AF-A0A7S4Q8I7-F1
#
_cell.length_a   1.000
_cell.length_b   1.000
_cell.length_c   1.000
_cell.angle_alpha   90.00
_cell.angle_beta   90.00
_cell.angle_gamma   90.00
#
_symmetry.space_group_name_H-M   'P 1'
#
loop_
_entity.id
_entity.type
_entity.pdbx_description
1 polymer ?
#
loop_
_entity_poly.entity_id
_entity_poly.type
_entity_poly.pdbx_seq_one_letter_code
_entity_poly.pdbx_strand_id
1 'polypeptide(L)'
;PGAMPRAPLLSSQLLLAAWWASLPLGGAQRGLPTGGGATDVDGQELVSAALGAGDDECARAPGGGPRGEGCGLSTLQLRSARGAAPRSGALGGAFESAPAYQGAAWVQEGRAPAARPHELIFVVRHRNMDRAEQMVLERSSPRSPHFRRWLSRREAHELTRNDAGMRALRAALGAHAGISILEESAGGELLRASAPVSKWEELLSAEFSVHRHRDSGSVLVRAPAYSLPDRLREHVAGVLKAVDLGEPVRAPSPGFLGVGGAAEGSGAGPPSWNCSAEASVVYCDSVRELERVKGPVVTPQVLREVYTVPPIAARGSEDARLRGRTSHMVYASLGQHWSPSDRTTFQAALGIPQDRYVRQLDMGNGFASDSLCRSSPGHCTESNLDVQYMMAMSPWSAMGYYYMSRDSTMHDFLEHFVKDVSNMHEPPSVISISYGMPEIGATATAVKLFNSVAVTLALQGVTILVASGDDGAAGSLARSARHGPCWAIDLLGLQADWPASSPWVTGVGATLGAASRSPEVVCSVNASGPAAEATKRFPPLITSGGGFSKLNARPPWQDGAHGERGRGVPDVSLAGHAYAIVLGGRWLTVDGTSASSPSFAGMLSLINAERLKSGLPSVGFLNPLLYGNSSALRDITEGDNRCASRGAPCCGGYNARPGWDAASGLGSVDFPRLAALLAARGAAAEAPTASVAS
;
A
#
# COMPACT_ATOMS: atom_id res chain seq x y z
N PRO A 1 19.78 35.02 -50.59
CA PRO A 1 21.00 35.80 -50.30
C PRO A 1 21.53 35.44 -48.90
N GLY A 2 22.31 34.37 -48.70
CA GLY A 2 23.62 34.09 -49.29
C GLY A 2 24.69 34.85 -48.49
N ALA A 3 25.74 34.29 -47.89
CA ALA A 3 26.25 32.93 -47.84
C ALA A 3 27.25 32.79 -46.66
N MET A 4 27.38 31.57 -46.13
CA MET A 4 28.55 31.02 -45.42
C MET A 4 29.77 30.93 -46.38
N PRO A 5 31.03 30.63 -45.95
CA PRO A 5 31.44 29.33 -45.34
C PRO A 5 32.74 29.42 -44.45
N ARG A 6 33.45 28.40 -43.94
CA ARG A 6 33.57 26.93 -44.10
C ARG A 6 34.49 26.37 -42.99
N ALA A 7 34.31 25.11 -42.59
CA ALA A 7 35.33 24.24 -41.95
C ALA A 7 36.18 23.49 -43.01
N PRO A 8 37.21 22.71 -42.61
CA PRO A 8 37.21 21.25 -42.87
C PRO A 8 37.79 20.41 -41.69
N LEU A 9 37.22 19.29 -41.24
CA LEU A 9 37.01 17.91 -41.78
C LEU A 9 38.16 16.89 -41.54
N LEU A 10 37.81 15.86 -40.73
CA LEU A 10 37.99 14.39 -40.91
C LEU A 10 39.41 13.77 -40.82
N SER A 11 39.61 12.55 -40.27
CA SER A 11 38.95 11.30 -40.70
C SER A 11 39.27 10.05 -39.83
N SER A 12 38.29 9.12 -39.72
CA SER A 12 38.41 7.63 -39.74
C SER A 12 39.02 6.85 -38.55
N GLN A 13 38.73 5.57 -38.27
CA GLN A 13 37.57 4.66 -38.28
C GLN A 13 38.11 3.27 -37.83
N LEU A 14 37.25 2.43 -37.21
CA LEU A 14 37.24 0.94 -37.16
C LEU A 14 37.99 0.13 -36.06
N LEU A 15 37.16 -0.66 -35.34
CA LEU A 15 37.26 -2.10 -34.95
C LEU A 15 38.43 -2.53 -34.01
N LEU A 16 38.30 -3.40 -33.01
CA LEU A 16 37.56 -4.67 -32.88
C LEU A 16 37.47 -5.11 -31.40
N ALA A 17 36.53 -6.00 -31.10
CA ALA A 17 36.22 -6.60 -29.80
C ALA A 17 37.28 -7.58 -29.25
N ALA A 18 37.30 -7.80 -27.93
CA ALA A 18 37.57 -9.12 -27.33
C ALA A 18 37.06 -9.21 -25.88
N TRP A 19 36.20 -10.22 -25.65
CA TRP A 19 35.86 -10.82 -24.36
C TRP A 19 37.08 -11.52 -23.73
N TRP A 20 37.09 -11.70 -22.41
CA TRP A 20 37.06 -13.03 -21.76
C TRP A 20 36.95 -12.93 -20.23
N ALA A 21 36.15 -13.85 -19.67
CA ALA A 21 35.99 -14.15 -18.26
C ALA A 21 37.15 -14.99 -17.72
N SER A 22 37.36 -15.03 -16.41
CA SER A 22 38.01 -16.15 -15.71
C SER A 22 37.62 -16.19 -14.23
N LEU A 23 37.11 -17.36 -13.83
CA LEU A 23 36.84 -17.85 -12.47
C LEU A 23 37.92 -18.95 -12.14
N PRO A 24 37.94 -19.61 -10.95
CA PRO A 24 39.10 -19.70 -10.07
C PRO A 24 39.73 -21.10 -9.94
N LEU A 25 40.94 -21.18 -9.36
CA LEU A 25 41.59 -22.38 -8.77
C LEU A 25 42.55 -21.85 -7.66
N GLY A 26 42.81 -22.42 -6.48
CA GLY A 26 42.69 -23.79 -5.98
C GLY A 26 44.10 -24.33 -5.61
N GLY A 27 44.46 -24.34 -4.31
CA GLY A 27 45.30 -25.40 -3.71
C GLY A 27 46.81 -25.19 -3.42
N ALA A 28 47.13 -25.16 -2.12
CA ALA A 28 48.16 -25.94 -1.39
C ALA A 28 49.67 -25.57 -1.35
N GLN A 29 50.07 -25.14 -0.14
CA GLN A 29 51.12 -25.66 0.78
C GLN A 29 52.65 -25.45 0.59
N ARG A 30 53.21 -24.96 1.72
CA ARG A 30 54.51 -25.20 2.42
C ARG A 30 55.68 -24.22 2.20
N GLY A 31 56.10 -23.59 3.30
CA GLY A 31 57.44 -23.01 3.51
C GLY A 31 57.50 -21.84 4.50
N LEU A 32 57.45 -22.12 5.81
CA LEU A 32 57.91 -21.24 6.92
C LEU A 32 59.45 -21.06 6.87
N PRO A 33 60.12 -20.15 7.64
CA PRO A 33 59.72 -19.53 8.94
C PRO A 33 60.02 -18.00 9.00
N THR A 34 59.85 -17.18 10.05
CA THR A 34 59.75 -17.25 11.52
C THR A 34 59.11 -15.95 12.03
N GLY A 35 58.34 -16.00 13.14
CA GLY A 35 58.39 -14.96 14.19
C GLY A 35 57.07 -14.29 14.64
N GLY A 36 56.51 -14.75 15.78
CA GLY A 36 55.98 -13.86 16.84
C GLY A 36 54.47 -13.85 17.16
N GLY A 37 54.05 -14.68 18.15
CA GLY A 37 52.93 -14.48 19.10
C GLY A 37 51.50 -14.81 18.60
N ALA A 38 50.91 -16.01 18.79
CA ALA A 38 50.34 -16.64 20.01
C ALA A 38 49.16 -15.83 20.62
N THR A 39 47.93 -16.30 20.82
CA THR A 39 47.24 -17.62 20.67
C THR A 39 45.72 -17.38 20.84
N ASP A 40 44.88 -18.08 20.06
CA ASP A 40 43.44 -18.30 20.32
C ASP A 40 43.25 -19.65 21.03
N VAL A 41 42.27 -19.76 21.94
CA VAL A 41 41.62 -21.05 22.26
C VAL A 41 40.15 -20.84 22.67
N ASP A 42 39.29 -21.68 22.09
CA ASP A 42 37.87 -21.95 22.33
C ASP A 42 37.47 -22.28 23.79
N GLY A 43 36.17 -22.09 24.07
CA GLY A 43 35.34 -23.16 24.65
C GLY A 43 34.91 -23.06 26.13
N GLN A 44 33.60 -22.83 26.31
CA GLN A 44 32.70 -23.29 27.39
C GLN A 44 33.02 -23.04 28.89
N GLU A 45 31.91 -22.74 29.59
CA GLU A 45 31.55 -23.09 30.98
C GLU A 45 31.60 -22.02 32.10
N LEU A 46 30.54 -22.11 32.96
CA LEU A 46 30.34 -21.58 34.33
C LEU A 46 29.83 -20.12 34.45
N VAL A 47 28.58 -19.82 34.85
CA VAL A 47 27.78 -20.15 36.04
C VAL A 47 28.29 -19.52 37.35
N SER A 48 27.52 -18.53 37.82
CA SER A 48 27.23 -18.13 39.22
C SER A 48 28.10 -17.10 39.97
N ALA A 49 27.37 -16.38 40.83
CA ALA A 49 27.73 -15.49 41.95
C ALA A 49 27.78 -13.99 41.61
N ALA A 50 27.23 -13.05 42.40
CA ALA A 50 26.40 -13.04 43.60
C ALA A 50 25.87 -11.59 43.75
N LEU A 51 24.57 -11.37 43.97
CA LEU A 51 23.95 -10.93 45.23
C LEU A 51 24.66 -9.83 46.05
N GLY A 52 23.89 -8.77 46.30
CA GLY A 52 23.95 -7.90 47.49
C GLY A 52 23.77 -6.41 47.13
N ALA A 53 22.98 -5.57 47.80
CA ALA A 53 21.96 -5.65 48.84
C ALA A 53 21.44 -4.20 49.06
N GLY A 54 20.27 -4.02 49.70
CA GLY A 54 19.77 -2.77 50.29
C GLY A 54 18.51 -2.25 49.58
N ASP A 55 17.29 -2.57 50.03
CA ASP A 55 16.53 -1.99 51.17
C ASP A 55 16.26 -0.49 50.96
N ASP A 56 15.11 0.13 51.21
CA ASP A 56 13.80 -0.19 51.80
C ASP A 56 12.97 1.10 51.57
N GLU A 57 11.64 1.05 51.35
CA GLU A 57 10.70 1.97 52.02
C GLU A 57 9.24 1.68 51.63
N CYS A 58 8.50 1.20 52.63
CA CYS A 58 7.05 1.07 52.63
C CYS A 58 6.51 2.09 53.65
N ALA A 59 5.92 3.19 53.17
CA ALA A 59 5.37 4.25 54.01
C ALA A 59 3.90 4.00 54.38
N ARG A 60 3.60 4.21 55.67
CA ARG A 60 2.32 4.00 56.37
C ARG A 60 1.27 5.08 56.09
N ALA A 61 0.00 4.71 56.24
CA ALA A 61 -1.07 5.59 56.76
C ALA A 61 -2.08 4.81 57.63
N PRO A 62 -2.80 5.45 58.59
CA PRO A 62 -3.38 4.80 59.78
C PRO A 62 -4.92 4.76 59.82
N GLY A 63 -5.49 3.83 60.59
CA GLY A 63 -6.91 3.84 60.99
C GLY A 63 -7.45 2.45 61.30
N GLY A 64 -7.95 2.22 62.53
CA GLY A 64 -8.16 0.89 63.13
C GLY A 64 -9.51 0.21 62.92
N GLY A 65 -9.56 -1.10 63.20
CA GLY A 65 -10.77 -1.93 63.32
C GLY A 65 -10.60 -3.35 62.76
N PRO A 66 -11.10 -4.45 63.39
CA PRO A 66 -10.30 -5.67 63.52
C PRO A 66 -10.67 -6.86 62.61
N ARG A 67 -9.61 -7.63 62.31
CA ARG A 67 -9.51 -9.09 62.06
C ARG A 67 -10.39 -9.75 61.00
N GLY A 68 -9.72 -10.23 59.94
CA GLY A 68 -10.18 -11.31 59.08
C GLY A 68 -9.22 -11.61 57.93
N GLU A 69 -8.41 -12.65 58.11
CA GLU A 69 -7.86 -13.55 57.06
C GLU A 69 -6.84 -13.02 56.01
N GLY A 70 -5.59 -13.50 56.17
CA GLY A 70 -4.97 -14.34 55.15
C GLY A 70 -4.27 -13.69 53.95
N CYS A 71 -3.05 -13.18 54.14
CA CYS A 71 -2.04 -13.16 53.09
C CYS A 71 -1.42 -14.56 52.95
N GLY A 72 -1.89 -15.34 51.98
CA GLY A 72 -1.30 -16.61 51.57
C GLY A 72 -0.57 -16.47 50.24
N LEU A 73 0.76 -16.41 50.30
CA LEU A 73 1.64 -16.69 49.18
C LEU A 73 1.50 -18.17 48.80
N SER A 74 1.06 -18.45 47.58
CA SER A 74 1.24 -19.76 46.95
C SER A 74 1.95 -19.60 45.61
N THR A 75 3.17 -20.13 45.59
CA THR A 75 4.08 -20.32 44.47
C THR A 75 3.43 -21.18 43.39
N LEU A 76 3.06 -20.59 42.25
CA LEU A 76 2.71 -21.36 41.06
C LEU A 76 3.99 -21.83 40.35
N GLN A 77 4.25 -23.12 40.44
CA GLN A 77 5.29 -23.80 39.67
C GLN A 77 5.04 -23.64 38.16
N LEU A 78 5.97 -23.00 37.46
CA LEU A 78 6.12 -23.10 36.01
C LEU A 78 6.44 -24.55 35.63
N ARG A 79 5.42 -25.33 35.25
CA ARG A 79 5.62 -26.57 34.50
C ARG A 79 6.10 -26.19 33.11
N SER A 80 7.36 -26.48 32.81
CA SER A 80 7.88 -26.49 31.45
C SER A 80 7.08 -27.50 30.62
N ALA A 81 6.22 -27.02 29.72
CA ALA A 81 5.69 -27.85 28.66
C ALA A 81 6.85 -28.15 27.71
N ARG A 82 7.47 -29.33 27.86
CA ARG A 82 8.30 -29.91 26.80
C ARG A 82 7.37 -30.22 25.63
N GLY A 83 7.25 -29.27 24.71
CA GLY A 83 6.70 -29.52 23.38
C GLY A 83 7.52 -30.64 22.73
N ALA A 84 6.84 -31.64 22.17
CA ALA A 84 7.48 -32.69 21.41
C ALA A 84 8.26 -32.04 20.24
N ALA A 85 9.57 -32.24 20.21
CA ALA A 85 10.39 -31.87 19.07
C ALA A 85 9.89 -32.65 17.83
N PRO A 86 9.70 -32.00 16.67
CA PRO A 86 9.32 -32.71 15.45
C PRO A 86 10.44 -33.69 15.10
N ARG A 87 10.06 -34.93 14.79
CA ARG A 87 10.97 -35.96 14.29
C ARG A 87 11.66 -35.44 13.04
N SER A 88 12.98 -35.31 13.10
CA SER A 88 13.85 -34.98 11.98
C SER A 88 13.87 -36.12 10.97
N GLY A 89 12.91 -36.12 10.05
CA GLY A 89 12.94 -36.88 8.81
C GLY A 89 13.09 -35.91 7.65
N ALA A 90 14.29 -35.87 7.05
CA ALA A 90 14.64 -35.24 5.77
C ALA A 90 13.73 -34.06 5.31
N LEU A 91 13.81 -32.92 6.00
CA LEU A 91 13.18 -31.68 5.52
C LEU A 91 14.17 -30.96 4.60
N GLY A 92 13.91 -30.98 3.30
CA GLY A 92 14.26 -29.83 2.48
C GLY A 92 13.62 -28.59 3.12
N GLY A 93 14.34 -27.47 3.16
CA GLY A 93 13.88 -26.25 3.83
C GLY A 93 12.47 -25.82 3.38
N ALA A 94 11.72 -25.19 4.28
CA ALA A 94 10.39 -24.66 3.98
C ALA A 94 10.41 -23.80 2.70
N PHE A 95 9.40 -23.97 1.85
CA PHE A 95 9.25 -23.14 0.67
C PHE A 95 8.87 -21.71 1.05
N GLU A 96 7.94 -21.56 2.00
CA GLU A 96 7.56 -20.28 2.57
C GLU A 96 7.08 -20.49 4.01
N SER A 97 7.38 -19.51 4.86
CA SER A 97 6.99 -19.48 6.26
C SER A 97 6.08 -18.30 6.54
N ALA A 98 5.27 -18.45 7.58
CA ALA A 98 4.52 -17.37 8.19
C ALA A 98 5.41 -16.16 8.50
N PRO A 99 4.95 -14.93 8.23
CA PRO A 99 5.59 -13.73 8.76
C PRO A 99 5.81 -13.79 10.28
N ALA A 100 6.95 -13.30 10.76
CA ALA A 100 7.38 -13.43 12.16
C ALA A 100 6.42 -12.78 13.20
N TYR A 101 5.50 -11.92 12.74
CA TYR A 101 4.62 -11.11 13.58
C TYR A 101 3.37 -11.85 14.11
N GLN A 102 3.11 -13.07 13.64
CA GLN A 102 1.81 -13.72 13.81
C GLN A 102 1.38 -14.05 15.26
N GLY A 103 2.31 -14.10 16.21
CA GLY A 103 2.01 -14.45 17.61
C GLY A 103 1.34 -13.34 18.43
N ALA A 104 1.36 -12.08 17.97
CA ALA A 104 0.84 -10.95 18.75
C ALA A 104 -0.70 -10.84 18.69
N ALA A 105 -1.28 -10.90 17.49
CA ALA A 105 -2.71 -10.71 17.25
C ALA A 105 -3.53 -12.01 17.21
N TRP A 106 -2.89 -13.15 16.93
CA TRP A 106 -3.55 -14.45 16.77
C TRP A 106 -3.16 -15.43 17.87
N VAL A 107 -4.12 -16.27 18.26
CA VAL A 107 -3.93 -17.39 19.18
C VAL A 107 -4.12 -18.68 18.43
N GLN A 108 -3.12 -19.55 18.43
CA GLN A 108 -3.27 -20.91 17.96
C GLN A 108 -4.09 -21.71 18.99
N GLU A 109 -5.28 -22.18 18.61
CA GLU A 109 -6.18 -22.93 19.49
C GLU A 109 -5.86 -24.44 19.49
N GLY A 110 -5.25 -24.93 18.41
CA GLY A 110 -4.86 -26.32 18.24
C GLY A 110 -4.84 -26.74 16.78
N ARG A 111 -4.51 -28.01 16.53
CA ARG A 111 -4.45 -28.57 15.18
C ARG A 111 -5.84 -28.54 14.52
N ALA A 112 -5.88 -28.22 13.23
CA ALA A 112 -7.13 -28.20 12.48
C ALA A 112 -7.66 -29.63 12.26
N PRO A 113 -8.98 -29.87 12.31
CA PRO A 113 -9.54 -31.21 12.09
C PRO A 113 -9.17 -31.73 10.69
N ALA A 114 -8.62 -32.95 10.62
CA ALA A 114 -8.11 -33.56 9.39
C ALA A 114 -9.12 -33.60 8.23
N ALA A 115 -10.41 -33.76 8.54
CA ALA A 115 -11.50 -33.84 7.58
C ALA A 115 -12.12 -32.47 7.22
N ARG A 116 -11.71 -31.38 7.90
CA ARG A 116 -12.24 -30.03 7.64
C ARG A 116 -11.89 -29.64 6.20
N PRO A 117 -12.89 -29.25 5.37
CA PRO A 117 -12.62 -28.65 4.07
C PRO A 117 -11.83 -27.35 4.27
N HIS A 118 -10.75 -27.20 3.53
CA HIS A 118 -9.93 -26.00 3.52
C HIS A 118 -9.58 -25.62 2.09
N GLU A 119 -9.62 -24.34 1.81
CA GLU A 119 -9.34 -23.82 0.48
C GLU A 119 -7.98 -23.14 0.45
N LEU A 120 -7.21 -23.49 -0.56
CA LEU A 120 -5.91 -22.89 -0.86
C LEU A 120 -5.95 -22.29 -2.26
N ILE A 121 -5.16 -21.24 -2.47
CA ILE A 121 -5.02 -20.60 -3.77
C ILE A 121 -3.57 -20.70 -4.19
N PHE A 122 -3.35 -21.44 -5.26
CA PHE A 122 -2.04 -21.64 -5.84
C PHE A 122 -1.74 -20.50 -6.80
N VAL A 123 -0.63 -19.81 -6.57
CA VAL A 123 -0.14 -18.74 -7.42
C VAL A 123 0.73 -19.34 -8.51
N VAL A 124 0.28 -19.25 -9.76
CA VAL A 124 1.06 -19.69 -10.91
C VAL A 124 2.18 -18.70 -11.16
N ARG A 125 3.39 -19.22 -11.39
CA ARG A 125 4.56 -18.40 -11.68
C ARG A 125 4.40 -17.73 -13.06
N HIS A 126 4.38 -16.40 -13.08
CA HIS A 126 4.47 -15.63 -14.31
C HIS A 126 5.79 -15.85 -15.03
N ARG A 127 5.75 -15.72 -16.36
CA ARG A 127 6.92 -15.81 -17.24
C ARG A 127 7.43 -14.43 -17.59
N ASN A 128 8.69 -14.37 -18.01
CA ASN A 128 9.31 -13.18 -18.60
C ASN A 128 9.20 -11.91 -17.74
N MET A 129 9.07 -12.04 -16.40
CA MET A 129 8.86 -10.89 -15.53
C MET A 129 10.00 -9.88 -15.61
N ASP A 130 11.25 -10.32 -15.64
CA ASP A 130 12.41 -9.43 -15.82
C ASP A 130 12.30 -8.59 -17.11
N ARG A 131 11.84 -9.21 -18.20
CA ARG A 131 11.61 -8.52 -19.48
C ARG A 131 10.40 -7.57 -19.39
N ALA A 132 9.32 -7.99 -18.73
CA ALA A 132 8.13 -7.17 -18.54
C ALA A 132 8.46 -5.90 -17.73
N GLU A 133 9.19 -6.05 -16.64
CA GLU A 133 9.69 -4.95 -15.80
C GLU A 133 10.60 -4.00 -16.60
N GLN A 134 11.54 -4.54 -17.37
CA GLN A 134 12.37 -3.74 -18.28
C GLN A 134 11.53 -2.97 -19.30
N MET A 135 10.52 -3.61 -19.90
CA MET A 135 9.63 -2.96 -20.87
C MET A 135 8.80 -1.83 -20.25
N VAL A 136 8.39 -1.95 -18.98
CA VAL A 136 7.76 -0.84 -18.23
C VAL A 136 8.72 0.34 -18.14
N LEU A 137 9.97 0.11 -17.70
CA LEU A 137 10.97 1.18 -17.59
C LEU A 137 11.30 1.83 -18.94
N GLU A 138 11.43 1.04 -20.01
CA GLU A 138 11.57 1.53 -21.38
C GLU A 138 10.36 2.39 -21.79
N ARG A 139 9.14 2.06 -21.37
CA ARG A 139 7.92 2.81 -21.72
C ARG A 139 7.67 4.02 -20.83
N SER A 140 8.28 4.08 -19.66
CA SER A 140 8.21 5.22 -18.74
C SER A 140 9.36 6.23 -18.90
N SER A 141 10.35 5.95 -19.75
CA SER A 141 11.50 6.84 -20.01
C SER A 141 11.35 7.64 -21.30
N PRO A 142 11.32 8.99 -21.27
CA PRO A 142 11.19 9.84 -22.47
C PRO A 142 12.28 9.65 -23.52
N ARG A 143 13.45 9.12 -23.10
CA ARG A 143 14.61 8.85 -23.95
C ARG A 143 14.49 7.54 -24.73
N SER A 144 13.53 6.69 -24.35
CA SER A 144 13.33 5.41 -25.01
C SER A 144 12.49 5.58 -26.29
N PRO A 145 12.82 4.87 -27.38
CA PRO A 145 11.98 4.82 -28.57
C PRO A 145 10.60 4.19 -28.30
N HIS A 146 10.45 3.49 -27.17
CA HIS A 146 9.21 2.89 -26.73
C HIS A 146 8.42 3.75 -25.75
N PHE A 147 8.83 4.99 -25.47
CA PHE A 147 8.16 5.85 -24.50
C PHE A 147 6.65 5.94 -24.76
N ARG A 148 5.87 5.51 -23.77
CA ARG A 148 4.40 5.46 -23.75
C ARG A 148 3.76 4.69 -24.91
N ARG A 149 4.50 3.78 -25.55
CA ARG A 149 3.95 2.79 -26.48
C ARG A 149 3.39 1.62 -25.68
N TRP A 150 2.28 1.85 -24.99
CA TRP A 150 1.63 0.86 -24.14
C TRP A 150 1.18 -0.36 -24.94
N LEU A 151 1.23 -1.51 -24.28
CA LEU A 151 0.72 -2.76 -24.81
C LEU A 151 -0.80 -2.80 -24.67
N SER A 152 -1.46 -3.49 -25.60
CA SER A 152 -2.83 -3.95 -25.37
C SER A 152 -2.86 -4.96 -24.21
N ARG A 153 -4.05 -5.14 -23.62
CA ARG A 153 -4.27 -6.18 -22.60
C ARG A 153 -3.77 -7.54 -23.04
N ARG A 154 -4.11 -7.95 -24.28
CA ARG A 154 -3.72 -9.23 -24.84
C ARG A 154 -2.20 -9.38 -24.90
N GLU A 155 -1.50 -8.40 -25.43
CA GLU A 155 -0.03 -8.42 -25.52
C GLU A 155 0.64 -8.47 -24.13
N ALA A 156 0.13 -7.69 -23.16
CA ALA A 156 0.65 -7.70 -21.80
C ALA A 156 0.44 -9.06 -21.10
N HIS A 157 -0.74 -9.67 -21.27
CA HIS A 157 -1.05 -10.98 -20.70
C HIS A 157 -0.26 -12.09 -21.40
N GLU A 158 -0.18 -12.10 -22.73
CA GLU A 158 0.58 -13.10 -23.50
C GLU A 158 2.07 -13.09 -23.13
N LEU A 159 2.62 -11.92 -22.75
CA LEU A 159 4.00 -11.79 -22.31
C LEU A 159 4.27 -12.53 -20.99
N THR A 160 3.35 -12.45 -20.02
CA THR A 160 3.57 -12.90 -18.64
C THR A 160 2.85 -14.19 -18.26
N ARG A 161 1.81 -14.59 -19.01
CA ARG A 161 1.00 -15.77 -18.73
C ARG A 161 1.78 -17.07 -18.84
N ASN A 162 1.45 -18.02 -17.97
CA ASN A 162 2.08 -19.35 -17.93
C ASN A 162 1.06 -20.47 -18.08
N ASP A 163 0.53 -20.64 -19.29
CA ASP A 163 -0.45 -21.70 -19.57
C ASP A 163 0.10 -23.11 -19.35
N ALA A 164 1.40 -23.32 -19.58
CA ALA A 164 2.04 -24.60 -19.31
C ALA A 164 2.05 -24.89 -17.80
N GLY A 165 2.43 -23.90 -16.99
CA GLY A 165 2.39 -24.00 -15.53
C GLY A 165 0.98 -24.22 -14.99
N MET A 166 -0.02 -23.51 -15.52
CA MET A 166 -1.42 -23.72 -15.14
C MET A 166 -1.90 -25.14 -15.48
N ARG A 167 -1.60 -25.66 -16.68
CA ARG A 167 -1.93 -27.04 -17.05
C ARG A 167 -1.23 -28.06 -16.17
N ALA A 168 0.05 -27.84 -15.85
CA ALA A 168 0.82 -28.73 -15.00
C ALA A 168 0.28 -28.74 -13.56
N LEU A 169 -0.06 -27.58 -13.02
CA LEU A 169 -0.71 -27.44 -11.71
C LEU A 169 -2.07 -28.15 -11.68
N ARG A 170 -2.92 -27.92 -12.69
CA ARG A 170 -4.23 -28.59 -12.80
C ARG A 170 -4.07 -30.11 -12.83
N ALA A 171 -3.14 -30.62 -13.63
CA ALA A 171 -2.88 -32.05 -13.73
C ALA A 171 -2.33 -32.61 -12.41
N ALA A 172 -1.42 -31.88 -11.76
CA ALA A 172 -0.84 -32.29 -10.49
C ALA A 172 -1.90 -32.36 -9.38
N LEU A 173 -2.77 -31.34 -9.24
CA LEU A 173 -3.83 -31.35 -8.23
C LEU A 173 -4.92 -32.38 -8.56
N GLY A 174 -5.31 -32.49 -9.84
CA GLY A 174 -6.34 -33.43 -10.30
C GLY A 174 -5.94 -34.91 -10.18
N ALA A 175 -4.65 -35.22 -10.04
CA ALA A 175 -4.17 -36.58 -9.81
C ALA A 175 -4.45 -37.10 -8.39
N HIS A 176 -4.80 -36.23 -7.43
CA HIS A 176 -5.07 -36.62 -6.05
C HIS A 176 -6.57 -36.71 -5.77
N ALA A 177 -7.03 -37.89 -5.35
CA ALA A 177 -8.40 -38.07 -4.88
C ALA A 177 -8.67 -37.17 -3.65
N GLY A 178 -9.80 -36.46 -3.67
CA GLY A 178 -10.24 -35.57 -2.60
C GLY A 178 -9.82 -34.11 -2.75
N ILE A 179 -9.11 -33.74 -3.82
CA ILE A 179 -8.88 -32.34 -4.20
C ILE A 179 -9.87 -31.94 -5.30
N SER A 180 -10.61 -30.86 -5.06
CA SER A 180 -11.54 -30.26 -6.02
C SER A 180 -11.01 -28.90 -6.47
N ILE A 181 -10.78 -28.74 -7.77
CA ILE A 181 -10.48 -27.44 -8.37
C ILE A 181 -11.78 -26.65 -8.45
N LEU A 182 -11.80 -25.46 -7.84
CA LEU A 182 -12.99 -24.62 -7.74
C LEU A 182 -13.02 -23.56 -8.85
N GLU A 183 -11.89 -22.90 -9.08
CA GLU A 183 -11.84 -21.71 -9.93
C GLU A 183 -10.42 -21.48 -10.46
N GLU A 184 -10.32 -20.89 -11.65
CA GLU A 184 -9.10 -20.33 -12.20
C GLU A 184 -9.34 -18.88 -12.62
N SER A 185 -8.41 -17.98 -12.30
CA SER A 185 -8.46 -16.59 -12.78
C SER A 185 -8.34 -16.53 -14.30
N ALA A 186 -9.08 -15.65 -14.98
CA ALA A 186 -9.03 -15.57 -16.44
C ALA A 186 -7.65 -15.21 -16.99
N GLY A 187 -6.84 -14.44 -16.24
CA GLY A 187 -5.47 -14.10 -16.62
C GLY A 187 -4.45 -15.23 -16.42
N GLY A 188 -4.83 -16.30 -15.71
CA GLY A 188 -4.02 -17.51 -15.51
C GLY A 188 -3.03 -17.43 -14.35
N GLU A 189 -3.24 -16.49 -13.42
CA GLU A 189 -2.37 -16.22 -12.27
C GLU A 189 -2.69 -17.10 -11.06
N LEU A 190 -3.96 -17.46 -10.88
CA LEU A 190 -4.48 -18.13 -9.68
C LEU A 190 -5.30 -19.36 -10.03
N LEU A 191 -5.12 -20.40 -9.22
CA LEU A 191 -5.98 -21.59 -9.18
C LEU A 191 -6.43 -21.84 -7.74
N ARG A 192 -7.73 -21.77 -7.48
CA ARG A 192 -8.34 -22.04 -6.17
C ARG A 192 -8.81 -23.50 -6.13
N ALA A 193 -8.42 -24.20 -5.07
CA ALA A 193 -8.82 -25.59 -4.85
C ALA A 193 -9.22 -25.84 -3.40
N SER A 194 -10.10 -26.81 -3.19
CA SER A 194 -10.58 -27.25 -1.87
C SER A 194 -10.24 -28.72 -1.64
N ALA A 195 -9.78 -29.04 -0.44
CA ALA A 195 -9.54 -30.41 0.00
C ALA A 195 -9.63 -30.48 1.54
N PRO A 196 -9.75 -31.68 2.13
CA PRO A 196 -9.57 -31.87 3.56
C PRO A 196 -8.18 -31.39 4.01
N VAL A 197 -8.08 -30.81 5.20
CA VAL A 197 -6.80 -30.38 5.81
C VAL A 197 -5.71 -31.45 5.69
N SER A 198 -6.04 -32.71 6.01
CA SER A 198 -5.10 -33.84 5.93
C SER A 198 -4.47 -34.02 4.55
N LYS A 199 -5.19 -33.70 3.46
CA LYS A 199 -4.67 -33.76 2.10
C LYS A 199 -3.71 -32.63 1.80
N TRP A 200 -3.95 -31.44 2.34
CA TRP A 200 -2.99 -30.34 2.25
C TRP A 200 -1.74 -30.58 3.07
N GLU A 201 -1.88 -31.14 4.28
CA GLU A 201 -0.72 -31.53 5.12
C GLU A 201 0.17 -32.56 4.40
N GLU A 202 -0.44 -33.54 3.73
CA GLU A 202 0.25 -34.54 2.89
C GLU A 202 0.97 -33.88 1.69
N LEU A 203 0.24 -33.11 0.88
CA LEU A 203 0.77 -32.53 -0.36
C LEU A 203 1.85 -31.47 -0.10
N LEU A 204 1.66 -30.64 0.93
CA LEU A 204 2.50 -29.47 1.20
C LEU A 204 3.52 -29.71 2.31
N SER A 205 3.58 -30.91 2.90
CA SER A 205 4.45 -31.20 4.06
C SER A 205 4.33 -30.09 5.13
N ALA A 206 3.08 -29.81 5.51
CA ALA A 206 2.71 -28.72 6.41
C ALA A 206 1.83 -29.25 7.56
N GLU A 207 1.69 -28.47 8.63
CA GLU A 207 0.77 -28.75 9.73
C GLU A 207 -0.16 -27.56 9.94
N PHE A 208 -1.45 -27.77 9.68
CA PHE A 208 -2.44 -26.69 9.78
C PHE A 208 -3.06 -26.63 11.17
N SER A 209 -3.18 -25.43 11.71
CA SER A 209 -3.81 -25.15 13.00
C SER A 209 -4.93 -24.12 12.87
N VAL A 210 -5.90 -24.21 13.77
CA VAL A 210 -6.94 -23.21 13.96
C VAL A 210 -6.35 -22.06 14.74
N HIS A 211 -6.55 -20.85 14.24
CA HIS A 211 -6.10 -19.61 14.85
C HIS A 211 -7.29 -18.70 15.07
N ARG A 212 -7.39 -18.11 16.26
CA ARG A 212 -8.39 -17.11 16.60
C ARG A 212 -7.75 -15.75 16.78
N HIS A 213 -8.29 -14.74 16.11
CA HIS A 213 -7.88 -13.36 16.31
C HIS A 213 -8.37 -12.87 17.67
N ARG A 214 -7.48 -12.24 18.44
CA ARG A 214 -7.76 -11.86 19.83
C ARG A 214 -8.86 -10.80 19.98
N ASP A 215 -9.02 -9.91 18.99
CA ASP A 215 -10.01 -8.82 19.06
C ASP A 215 -11.34 -9.15 18.39
N SER A 216 -11.26 -9.53 17.12
CA SER A 216 -12.44 -9.75 16.29
C SER A 216 -13.07 -11.12 16.54
N GLY A 217 -12.34 -12.04 17.19
CA GLY A 217 -12.75 -13.44 17.34
C GLY A 217 -12.74 -14.23 16.03
N SER A 218 -12.31 -13.63 14.91
CA SER A 218 -12.20 -14.27 13.60
C SER A 218 -11.36 -15.54 13.68
N VAL A 219 -11.75 -16.58 12.93
CA VAL A 219 -11.09 -17.88 12.97
C VAL A 219 -10.54 -18.23 11.60
N LEU A 220 -9.23 -18.51 11.53
CA LEU A 220 -8.52 -18.94 10.33
C LEU A 220 -7.86 -20.30 10.52
N VAL A 221 -7.58 -20.98 9.43
CA VAL A 221 -6.78 -22.21 9.40
C VAL A 221 -5.52 -21.91 8.58
N ARG A 222 -4.35 -22.01 9.22
CA ARG A 222 -3.03 -21.73 8.62
C ARG A 222 -1.96 -22.66 9.19
N ALA A 223 -0.87 -22.82 8.46
CA ALA A 223 0.34 -23.50 8.89
C ALA A 223 1.45 -22.46 9.20
N PRO A 224 2.43 -22.77 10.06
CA PRO A 224 3.57 -21.89 10.29
C PRO A 224 4.55 -21.89 9.10
N ALA A 225 4.57 -22.95 8.31
CA ALA A 225 5.34 -23.07 7.09
C ALA A 225 4.76 -24.19 6.21
N TYR A 226 5.10 -24.15 4.92
CA TYR A 226 4.82 -25.25 4.00
C TYR A 226 5.99 -25.47 3.03
N SER A 227 6.02 -26.64 2.41
CA SER A 227 6.89 -26.99 1.30
C SER A 227 6.07 -27.32 0.07
N LEU A 228 6.70 -27.29 -1.11
CA LEU A 228 6.09 -27.75 -2.35
C LEU A 228 6.79 -29.01 -2.85
N PRO A 229 6.07 -29.98 -3.44
CA PRO A 229 6.68 -31.04 -4.22
C PRO A 229 7.52 -30.47 -5.38
N ASP A 230 8.62 -31.11 -5.74
CA ASP A 230 9.54 -30.62 -6.79
C ASP A 230 8.81 -30.30 -8.11
N ARG A 231 7.85 -31.15 -8.50
CA ARG A 231 7.01 -30.96 -9.71
C ARG A 231 6.16 -29.69 -9.67
N LEU A 232 5.75 -29.23 -8.48
CA LEU A 232 4.99 -27.98 -8.33
C LEU A 232 5.91 -26.77 -8.20
N ARG A 233 7.12 -26.91 -7.63
CA ARG A 233 8.08 -25.80 -7.44
C ARG A 233 8.49 -25.12 -8.75
N GLU A 234 8.43 -25.82 -9.89
CA GLU A 234 8.75 -25.23 -11.19
C GLU A 234 7.68 -24.22 -11.66
N HIS A 235 6.41 -24.48 -11.32
CA HIS A 235 5.26 -23.78 -11.89
C HIS A 235 4.51 -22.90 -10.90
N VAL A 236 4.68 -23.14 -9.60
CA VAL A 236 4.01 -22.43 -8.52
C VAL A 236 4.97 -21.43 -7.89
N ALA A 237 4.53 -20.18 -7.75
CA ALA A 237 5.26 -19.12 -7.06
C ALA A 237 5.01 -19.13 -5.55
N GLY A 238 3.87 -19.65 -5.13
CA GLY A 238 3.51 -19.88 -3.73
C GLY A 238 2.03 -20.23 -3.57
N VAL A 239 1.59 -20.32 -2.32
CA VAL A 239 0.23 -20.73 -1.94
C VAL A 239 -0.34 -19.74 -0.93
N LEU A 240 -1.38 -19.00 -1.34
CA LEU A 240 -2.14 -18.14 -0.43
C LEU A 240 -3.12 -18.98 0.40
N LYS A 241 -3.52 -18.46 1.55
CA LYS A 241 -4.31 -19.12 2.61
C LYS A 241 -3.60 -20.31 3.26
N ALA A 242 -2.28 -20.44 3.04
CA ALA A 242 -1.44 -21.47 3.64
C ALA A 242 -0.80 -20.99 4.93
N VAL A 243 -0.05 -19.89 4.90
CA VAL A 243 0.75 -19.38 6.04
C VAL A 243 0.37 -17.98 6.49
N ASP A 244 -0.45 -17.28 5.71
CA ASP A 244 -0.88 -15.90 5.92
C ASP A 244 -1.96 -15.78 6.99
N LEU A 245 -1.60 -15.57 8.25
CA LEU A 245 -2.62 -15.25 9.27
C LEU A 245 -3.20 -13.84 9.11
N GLY A 246 -2.50 -12.96 8.38
CA GLY A 246 -2.92 -11.59 8.11
C GLY A 246 -3.00 -10.71 9.36
N GLU A 247 -2.96 -9.40 9.16
CA GLU A 247 -3.63 -8.46 10.07
C GLU A 247 -5.06 -8.24 9.55
N PRO A 248 -6.04 -7.93 10.42
CA PRO A 248 -7.29 -7.37 9.93
C PRO A 248 -6.97 -6.18 9.03
N VAL A 249 -7.51 -6.15 7.81
CA VAL A 249 -7.40 -4.93 7.00
C VAL A 249 -7.95 -3.79 7.83
N ARG A 250 -7.21 -2.70 7.90
CA ARG A 250 -7.73 -1.45 8.42
C ARG A 250 -7.80 -0.52 7.23
N ALA A 251 -8.96 0.12 7.04
CA ALA A 251 -8.91 1.39 6.36
C ALA A 251 -7.90 2.24 7.15
N PRO A 252 -6.96 2.94 6.50
CA PRO A 252 -6.29 4.07 7.16
C PRO A 252 -7.42 4.83 7.81
N SER A 253 -7.45 4.91 9.15
CA SER A 253 -8.65 5.45 9.80
C SER A 253 -8.76 6.86 9.29
N PRO A 254 -9.76 7.22 8.44
CA PRO A 254 -9.95 8.60 8.10
C PRO A 254 -10.14 9.26 9.45
N GLY A 255 -9.15 10.04 9.87
CA GLY A 255 -8.97 10.33 11.28
C GLY A 255 -10.31 10.82 11.82
N PHE A 256 -10.93 10.03 12.70
CA PHE A 256 -12.11 10.47 13.43
C PHE A 256 -11.66 10.79 14.83
N LEU A 257 -12.02 11.96 15.30
CA LEU A 257 -12.19 12.15 16.73
C LEU A 257 -13.36 11.27 17.20
N GLY A 258 -13.12 9.99 17.53
CA GLY A 258 -14.04 9.25 18.41
C GLY A 258 -14.73 8.00 17.88
N VAL A 259 -14.35 7.43 16.73
CA VAL A 259 -14.53 5.99 16.52
C VAL A 259 -13.14 5.35 16.51
N GLY A 260 -12.49 5.38 17.68
CA GLY A 260 -11.51 4.34 17.96
C GLY A 260 -12.21 3.01 17.71
N GLY A 261 -11.55 2.11 16.98
CA GLY A 261 -12.13 0.85 16.48
C GLY A 261 -13.16 0.30 17.46
N ALA A 262 -14.42 0.63 17.21
CA ALA A 262 -15.49 -0.05 17.90
C ALA A 262 -15.43 -1.42 17.26
N ALA A 263 -14.89 -2.38 18.03
CA ALA A 263 -15.28 -3.75 17.86
C ALA A 263 -16.78 -3.75 17.61
N GLU A 264 -17.18 -4.40 16.51
CA GLU A 264 -18.57 -4.67 16.20
C GLU A 264 -19.28 -5.10 17.49
N GLY A 265 -20.28 -4.33 17.93
CA GLY A 265 -21.14 -4.74 19.05
C GLY A 265 -21.47 -3.71 20.12
N SER A 266 -20.85 -2.53 20.19
CA SER A 266 -21.33 -1.50 21.13
C SER A 266 -22.55 -0.80 20.53
N GLY A 267 -23.74 -1.13 21.03
CA GLY A 267 -25.02 -0.47 20.73
C GLY A 267 -25.10 0.99 21.18
N ALA A 268 -24.10 1.80 20.84
CA ALA A 268 -24.16 3.24 20.94
C ALA A 268 -25.29 3.72 20.01
N GLY A 269 -26.22 4.50 20.57
CA GLY A 269 -27.29 5.13 19.80
C GLY A 269 -26.73 5.98 18.64
N PRO A 270 -27.60 6.47 17.73
CA PRO A 270 -27.14 7.29 16.61
C PRO A 270 -26.27 8.44 17.13
N PRO A 271 -25.12 8.74 16.48
CA PRO A 271 -24.22 9.78 16.94
C PRO A 271 -25.01 11.10 17.09
N SER A 272 -24.74 11.86 18.15
CA SER A 272 -25.34 13.18 18.30
C SER A 272 -24.80 14.09 17.20
N TRP A 273 -25.58 14.31 16.15
CA TRP A 273 -25.26 15.17 15.02
C TRP A 273 -25.35 16.65 15.45
N ASN A 274 -24.31 17.16 16.12
CA ASN A 274 -24.26 18.55 16.57
C ASN A 274 -23.07 19.30 15.94
N CYS A 275 -23.35 20.45 15.33
CA CYS A 275 -22.33 21.33 14.79
C CYS A 275 -21.80 22.27 15.88
N SER A 276 -21.04 21.71 16.82
CA SER A 276 -20.42 22.45 17.92
C SER A 276 -18.92 22.18 17.98
N ALA A 277 -18.13 23.19 18.33
CA ALA A 277 -16.69 23.03 18.52
C ALA A 277 -16.34 22.17 19.74
N GLU A 278 -17.29 22.01 20.66
CA GLU A 278 -17.16 21.17 21.86
C GLU A 278 -17.51 19.70 21.58
N ALA A 279 -18.10 19.40 20.42
CA ALA A 279 -18.43 18.04 20.03
C ALA A 279 -17.15 17.26 19.71
N SER A 280 -17.11 15.99 20.15
CA SER A 280 -16.04 15.06 19.80
C SER A 280 -15.95 14.89 18.28
N VAL A 281 -17.08 14.57 17.63
CA VAL A 281 -17.23 14.63 16.17
C VAL A 281 -18.14 15.79 15.80
N VAL A 282 -17.73 16.59 14.82
CA VAL A 282 -18.51 17.73 14.33
C VAL A 282 -19.25 17.31 13.08
N TYR A 283 -20.57 17.40 13.13
CA TYR A 283 -21.46 17.16 12.00
C TYR A 283 -22.30 18.42 11.77
N CYS A 284 -22.24 18.97 10.56
CA CYS A 284 -22.86 20.25 10.21
C CYS A 284 -23.80 20.13 9.03
N ASP A 285 -24.73 21.08 8.90
CA ASP A 285 -25.70 21.08 7.79
C ASP A 285 -25.13 21.64 6.49
N SER A 286 -24.04 22.40 6.59
CA SER A 286 -23.36 22.94 5.42
C SER A 286 -21.85 23.01 5.63
N VAL A 287 -21.10 23.03 4.53
CA VAL A 287 -19.66 23.28 4.55
C VAL A 287 -19.31 24.63 5.20
N ARG A 288 -20.14 25.67 5.03
CA ARG A 288 -19.93 26.99 5.64
C ARG A 288 -20.05 26.94 7.16
N GLU A 289 -21.00 26.17 7.66
CA GLU A 289 -21.16 25.97 9.10
C GLU A 289 -20.01 25.13 9.66
N LEU A 290 -19.58 24.10 8.92
CA LEU A 290 -18.37 23.33 9.23
C LEU A 290 -17.15 24.24 9.32
N GLU A 291 -16.93 25.14 8.35
CA GLU A 291 -15.82 26.10 8.36
C GLU A 291 -15.90 27.08 9.54
N ARG A 292 -17.09 27.55 9.90
CA ARG A 292 -17.29 28.42 11.07
C ARG A 292 -16.88 27.71 12.38
N VAL A 293 -17.13 26.42 12.48
CA VAL A 293 -16.83 25.62 13.68
C VAL A 293 -15.40 25.11 13.68
N LYS A 294 -14.94 24.53 12.57
CA LYS A 294 -13.63 23.89 12.39
C LYS A 294 -12.50 24.86 12.01
N GLY A 295 -12.83 26.03 11.49
CA GLY A 295 -11.87 26.86 10.77
C GLY A 295 -11.73 26.41 9.31
N PRO A 296 -10.68 26.84 8.61
CA PRO A 296 -10.48 26.49 7.20
C PRO A 296 -10.46 24.97 6.99
N VAL A 297 -11.15 24.51 5.94
CA VAL A 297 -11.19 23.10 5.54
C VAL A 297 -10.68 22.95 4.10
N VAL A 298 -10.22 21.76 3.74
CA VAL A 298 -9.95 21.41 2.36
C VAL A 298 -11.27 21.08 1.68
N THR A 299 -11.58 21.82 0.62
CA THR A 299 -12.63 21.51 -0.35
C THR A 299 -11.98 21.29 -1.72
N PRO A 300 -12.71 20.73 -2.71
CA PRO A 300 -12.26 20.69 -4.09
C PRO A 300 -11.78 22.05 -4.63
N GLN A 301 -12.42 23.16 -4.24
CA GLN A 301 -12.02 24.51 -4.64
C GLN A 301 -10.66 24.88 -4.04
N VAL A 302 -10.44 24.57 -2.75
CA VAL A 302 -9.14 24.80 -2.09
C VAL A 302 -8.05 23.98 -2.77
N LEU A 303 -8.29 22.71 -3.11
CA LEU A 303 -7.32 21.90 -3.85
C LEU A 303 -6.99 22.51 -5.21
N ARG A 304 -8.01 22.99 -5.94
CA ARG A 304 -7.78 23.64 -7.25
C ARG A 304 -6.97 24.92 -7.12
N GLU A 305 -7.20 25.70 -6.07
CA GLU A 305 -6.45 26.92 -5.80
C GLU A 305 -5.00 26.62 -5.39
N VAL A 306 -4.81 25.84 -4.32
CA VAL A 306 -3.49 25.56 -3.72
C VAL A 306 -2.58 24.81 -4.68
N TYR A 307 -3.11 23.88 -5.47
CA TYR A 307 -2.34 23.09 -6.44
C TYR A 307 -2.41 23.65 -7.85
N THR A 308 -3.11 24.78 -8.08
CA THR A 308 -3.29 25.42 -9.39
C THR A 308 -3.87 24.46 -10.44
N VAL A 309 -4.87 23.68 -10.05
CA VAL A 309 -5.59 22.78 -10.95
C VAL A 309 -6.62 23.60 -11.75
N PRO A 310 -6.78 23.39 -13.06
CA PRO A 310 -7.76 24.10 -13.88
C PRO A 310 -9.18 24.06 -13.31
N PRO A 311 -10.03 25.07 -13.60
CA PRO A 311 -11.43 25.04 -13.20
C PRO A 311 -12.17 23.84 -13.85
N ILE A 312 -13.34 23.53 -13.29
CA ILE A 312 -14.23 22.51 -13.87
C ILE A 312 -14.71 23.02 -15.24
N ALA A 313 -14.49 22.22 -16.28
CA ALA A 313 -14.96 22.55 -17.62
C ALA A 313 -16.48 22.70 -17.64
N ALA A 314 -16.99 23.70 -18.37
CA ALA A 314 -18.42 23.93 -18.48
C ALA A 314 -19.13 22.72 -19.11
N ARG A 315 -20.34 22.43 -18.64
CA ARG A 315 -21.18 21.36 -19.19
C ARG A 315 -21.35 21.52 -20.69
N GLY A 316 -21.17 20.42 -21.43
CA GLY A 316 -21.32 20.40 -22.88
C GLY A 316 -20.18 21.05 -23.68
N SER A 317 -19.20 21.66 -23.02
CA SER A 317 -17.98 22.16 -23.68
C SER A 317 -17.16 21.05 -24.30
N GLU A 318 -16.29 21.41 -25.24
CA GLU A 318 -15.34 20.47 -25.85
C GLU A 318 -14.46 19.79 -24.79
N ASP A 319 -13.91 20.55 -23.86
CA ASP A 319 -13.07 20.01 -22.77
C ASP A 319 -13.84 19.02 -21.87
N ALA A 320 -15.12 19.29 -21.57
CA ALA A 320 -15.95 18.34 -20.83
C ALA A 320 -16.18 17.04 -21.60
N ARG A 321 -16.43 17.11 -22.92
CA ARG A 321 -16.58 15.92 -23.77
C ARG A 321 -15.28 15.12 -23.87
N LEU A 322 -14.15 15.80 -24.00
CA LEU A 322 -12.83 15.17 -24.08
C LEU A 322 -12.45 14.47 -22.77
N ARG A 323 -12.66 15.12 -21.63
CA ARG A 323 -12.45 14.50 -20.31
C ARG A 323 -13.32 13.25 -20.13
N GLY A 324 -14.51 13.21 -20.72
CA GLY A 324 -15.37 12.03 -20.78
C GLY A 324 -14.80 10.82 -21.51
N ARG A 325 -13.67 10.95 -22.21
CA ARG A 325 -12.94 9.85 -22.87
C ARG A 325 -11.89 9.20 -21.96
N THR A 326 -11.67 9.74 -20.77
CA THR A 326 -10.78 9.15 -19.75
C THR A 326 -11.60 8.37 -18.72
N SER A 327 -10.95 7.41 -18.08
CA SER A 327 -11.53 6.61 -17.02
C SER A 327 -10.60 6.55 -15.81
N HIS A 328 -11.19 6.52 -14.64
CA HIS A 328 -10.48 6.36 -13.38
C HIS A 328 -11.32 5.53 -12.40
N MET A 329 -10.68 4.92 -11.41
CA MET A 329 -11.36 3.99 -10.52
C MET A 329 -10.85 4.07 -9.09
N VAL A 330 -11.77 3.96 -8.14
CA VAL A 330 -11.47 3.64 -6.75
C VAL A 330 -11.54 2.13 -6.58
N TYR A 331 -10.50 1.55 -5.98
CA TYR A 331 -10.54 0.17 -5.52
C TYR A 331 -10.84 0.16 -4.03
N ALA A 332 -12.04 -0.28 -3.68
CA ALA A 332 -12.57 -0.34 -2.33
C ALA A 332 -12.60 -1.77 -1.78
N SER A 333 -12.48 -1.90 -0.46
CA SER A 333 -12.38 -3.16 0.25
C SER A 333 -13.14 -3.09 1.57
N LEU A 334 -12.94 -4.08 2.45
CA LEU A 334 -13.35 -4.04 3.85
C LEU A 334 -14.84 -3.94 4.15
N GLY A 335 -15.68 -4.19 3.15
CA GLY A 335 -17.10 -3.95 3.34
C GLY A 335 -17.47 -2.47 3.38
N GLN A 336 -16.62 -1.56 2.86
CA GLN A 336 -16.91 -0.13 2.85
C GLN A 336 -17.81 0.27 1.68
N HIS A 337 -18.90 0.96 2.00
CA HIS A 337 -19.95 1.36 1.05
C HIS A 337 -19.85 2.86 0.76
N TRP A 338 -20.49 3.32 -0.31
CA TRP A 338 -20.61 4.76 -0.58
C TRP A 338 -22.08 5.15 -0.73
N SER A 339 -22.37 6.44 -0.62
CA SER A 339 -23.73 6.98 -0.67
C SER A 339 -23.94 7.84 -1.91
N PRO A 340 -24.78 7.40 -2.87
CA PRO A 340 -25.22 8.23 -3.99
C PRO A 340 -25.81 9.57 -3.57
N SER A 341 -26.57 9.60 -2.46
CA SER A 341 -27.17 10.83 -1.93
C SER A 341 -26.14 11.76 -1.31
N ASP A 342 -25.15 11.23 -0.58
CA ASP A 342 -24.05 12.04 -0.01
C ASP A 342 -23.22 12.65 -1.13
N ARG A 343 -22.85 11.84 -2.13
CA ARG A 343 -22.13 12.30 -3.32
C ARG A 343 -22.89 13.42 -4.04
N THR A 344 -24.21 13.23 -4.23
CA THR A 344 -25.06 14.23 -4.89
C THR A 344 -25.12 15.53 -4.08
N THR A 345 -25.27 15.43 -2.76
CA THR A 345 -25.27 16.58 -1.83
C THR A 345 -23.94 17.34 -1.88
N PHE A 346 -22.83 16.61 -1.78
CA PHE A 346 -21.48 17.15 -1.87
C PHE A 346 -21.27 17.91 -3.18
N GLN A 347 -21.64 17.28 -4.30
CA GLN A 347 -21.49 17.88 -5.63
C GLN A 347 -22.37 19.12 -5.80
N ALA A 348 -23.63 19.08 -5.35
CA ALA A 348 -24.54 20.22 -5.46
C ALA A 348 -24.04 21.43 -4.67
N ALA A 349 -23.65 21.22 -3.41
CA ALA A 349 -23.20 22.27 -2.51
C ALA A 349 -21.92 22.97 -3.01
N LEU A 350 -21.09 22.25 -3.76
CA LEU A 350 -19.80 22.72 -4.26
C LEU A 350 -19.82 23.04 -5.77
N GLY A 351 -20.99 23.05 -6.41
CA GLY A 351 -21.11 23.39 -7.84
C GLY A 351 -20.41 22.40 -8.79
N ILE A 352 -20.31 21.13 -8.39
CA ILE A 352 -19.69 20.07 -9.20
C ILE A 352 -20.78 19.41 -10.08
N PRO A 353 -20.56 19.24 -11.39
CA PRO A 353 -21.52 18.61 -12.30
C PRO A 353 -21.89 17.17 -11.90
N GLN A 354 -23.19 16.82 -11.98
CA GLN A 354 -23.75 15.52 -11.54
C GLN A 354 -24.06 14.52 -12.68
N ASP A 355 -23.52 14.76 -13.87
CA ASP A 355 -23.93 14.04 -15.10
C ASP A 355 -23.28 12.67 -15.27
N ARG A 356 -22.30 12.36 -14.43
CA ARG A 356 -21.58 11.10 -14.45
C ARG A 356 -22.05 10.26 -13.28
N TYR A 357 -22.41 9.02 -13.61
CA TYR A 357 -22.67 8.00 -12.61
C TYR A 357 -21.36 7.26 -12.29
N VAL A 358 -21.35 6.62 -11.13
CA VAL A 358 -20.28 5.72 -10.72
C VAL A 358 -20.65 4.34 -11.23
N ARG A 359 -19.85 3.79 -12.14
CA ARG A 359 -20.00 2.42 -12.63
C ARG A 359 -19.43 1.46 -11.58
N GLN A 360 -20.28 0.69 -10.92
CA GLN A 360 -19.84 -0.43 -10.09
C GLN A 360 -19.27 -1.52 -11.03
N LEU A 361 -18.04 -1.94 -10.76
CA LEU A 361 -17.23 -2.79 -11.65
C LEU A 361 -17.06 -4.23 -11.15
N ASP A 362 -17.67 -4.54 -10.02
CA ASP A 362 -17.61 -5.82 -9.32
C ASP A 362 -18.78 -6.76 -9.70
N MET A 363 -18.77 -7.99 -9.16
CA MET A 363 -19.73 -9.05 -9.50
C MET A 363 -21.11 -8.92 -8.81
N GLY A 364 -21.44 -7.75 -8.24
CA GLY A 364 -22.73 -7.51 -7.60
C GLY A 364 -23.08 -6.03 -7.48
N ASN A 365 -24.23 -5.63 -8.02
CA ASN A 365 -24.76 -4.28 -7.85
C ASN A 365 -25.35 -4.13 -6.43
N GLY A 366 -24.60 -3.60 -5.46
CA GLY A 366 -25.11 -3.54 -4.08
C GLY A 366 -24.38 -2.63 -3.08
N PHE A 367 -23.27 -2.00 -3.47
CA PHE A 367 -22.37 -1.34 -2.50
C PHE A 367 -22.51 0.17 -2.44
N ALA A 368 -23.48 0.68 -3.20
CA ALA A 368 -24.06 2.00 -3.01
C ALA A 368 -25.24 1.90 -2.03
N SER A 369 -25.14 2.53 -0.86
CA SER A 369 -26.19 2.42 0.18
C SER A 369 -26.35 3.69 1.02
N ASP A 370 -27.36 4.50 0.68
CA ASP A 370 -27.74 5.69 1.46
C ASP A 370 -28.25 5.34 2.86
N SER A 371 -28.89 4.18 3.03
CA SER A 371 -29.40 3.74 4.33
C SER A 371 -28.25 3.36 5.26
N LEU A 372 -27.30 2.56 4.77
CA LEU A 372 -26.14 2.14 5.56
C LEU A 372 -25.26 3.33 5.94
N CYS A 373 -25.03 4.27 5.04
CA CYS A 373 -24.19 5.43 5.36
C CYS A 373 -24.86 6.39 6.35
N ARG A 374 -26.19 6.34 6.48
CA ARG A 374 -26.93 7.07 7.54
C ARG A 374 -26.93 6.32 8.87
N SER A 375 -27.17 5.00 8.86
CA SER A 375 -27.27 4.20 10.09
C SER A 375 -25.91 3.79 10.66
N SER A 376 -24.89 3.69 9.82
CA SER A 376 -23.55 3.21 10.16
C SER A 376 -22.48 3.95 9.33
N PRO A 377 -22.36 5.29 9.51
CA PRO A 377 -21.48 6.15 8.70
C PRO A 377 -20.01 5.73 8.68
N GLY A 378 -19.51 5.07 9.74
CA GLY A 378 -18.15 4.53 9.78
C GLY A 378 -17.86 3.49 8.68
N HIS A 379 -18.87 2.73 8.24
CA HIS A 379 -18.74 1.79 7.12
C HIS A 379 -18.73 2.48 5.75
N CYS A 380 -18.90 3.80 5.69
CA CYS A 380 -18.93 4.51 4.42
C CYS A 380 -17.89 5.61 4.28
N THR A 381 -17.14 5.93 5.33
CA THR A 381 -16.33 7.15 5.32
C THR A 381 -15.28 7.13 4.22
N GLU A 382 -14.52 6.04 4.13
CA GLU A 382 -13.44 5.89 3.15
C GLU A 382 -13.95 5.94 1.71
N SER A 383 -14.88 5.06 1.36
CA SER A 383 -15.42 5.01 0.00
C SER A 383 -16.18 6.29 -0.38
N ASN A 384 -16.82 6.98 0.57
CA ASN A 384 -17.42 8.30 0.30
C ASN A 384 -16.34 9.34 0.03
N LEU A 385 -15.29 9.42 0.86
CA LEU A 385 -14.15 10.33 0.66
C LEU A 385 -13.53 10.11 -0.73
N ASP A 386 -13.18 8.87 -1.04
CA ASP A 386 -12.56 8.47 -2.30
C ASP A 386 -13.41 8.88 -3.50
N VAL A 387 -14.69 8.49 -3.51
CA VAL A 387 -15.62 8.79 -4.61
C VAL A 387 -15.86 10.30 -4.74
N GLN A 388 -16.09 11.01 -3.63
CA GLN A 388 -16.38 12.45 -3.66
C GLN A 388 -15.20 13.24 -4.21
N TYR A 389 -13.98 12.99 -3.75
CA TYR A 389 -12.82 13.80 -4.17
C TYR A 389 -12.27 13.40 -5.54
N MET A 390 -12.27 12.11 -5.89
CA MET A 390 -11.82 11.67 -7.21
C MET A 390 -12.74 12.23 -8.30
N MET A 391 -14.07 12.18 -8.09
CA MET A 391 -15.04 12.80 -8.99
C MET A 391 -14.98 14.33 -8.95
N ALA A 392 -14.72 14.95 -7.80
CA ALA A 392 -14.60 16.41 -7.74
C ALA A 392 -13.42 16.96 -8.54
N MET A 393 -12.29 16.23 -8.54
CA MET A 393 -11.10 16.61 -9.28
C MET A 393 -11.25 16.38 -10.78
N SER A 394 -11.90 15.30 -11.22
CA SER A 394 -12.22 15.07 -12.64
C SER A 394 -13.68 14.64 -12.88
N PRO A 395 -14.65 15.57 -12.80
CA PRO A 395 -16.08 15.23 -12.78
C PRO A 395 -16.64 14.71 -14.10
N TRP A 396 -15.87 14.86 -15.18
CA TRP A 396 -16.29 14.46 -16.51
C TRP A 396 -15.78 13.09 -16.91
N SER A 397 -14.71 12.60 -16.26
CA SER A 397 -14.14 11.26 -16.48
C SER A 397 -15.13 10.16 -16.10
N ALA A 398 -15.03 9.00 -16.76
CA ALA A 398 -15.79 7.83 -16.36
C ALA A 398 -15.27 7.32 -15.01
N MET A 399 -16.14 7.27 -14.00
CA MET A 399 -15.81 6.83 -12.65
C MET A 399 -16.18 5.36 -12.46
N GLY A 400 -15.16 4.53 -12.24
CA GLY A 400 -15.31 3.16 -11.76
C GLY A 400 -15.29 3.12 -10.24
N TYR A 401 -16.08 2.23 -9.66
CA TYR A 401 -15.95 1.81 -8.28
C TYR A 401 -15.85 0.30 -8.26
N TYR A 402 -14.69 -0.19 -7.87
CA TYR A 402 -14.51 -1.61 -7.63
C TYR A 402 -14.67 -1.87 -6.14
N TYR A 403 -15.42 -2.90 -5.77
CA TYR A 403 -15.63 -3.23 -4.38
C TYR A 403 -15.40 -4.72 -4.13
N MET A 404 -14.86 -5.00 -2.95
CA MET A 404 -14.75 -6.34 -2.41
C MET A 404 -15.54 -6.49 -1.12
N SER A 405 -16.32 -7.57 -1.03
CA SER A 405 -17.12 -7.90 0.16
C SER A 405 -16.23 -8.20 1.38
N ARG A 406 -16.86 -8.27 2.57
CA ARG A 406 -16.19 -8.45 3.88
C ARG A 406 -15.46 -9.79 3.98
N ASP A 407 -14.28 -9.88 3.38
CA ASP A 407 -13.27 -10.85 3.76
C ASP A 407 -12.24 -10.17 4.67
N SER A 408 -11.89 -10.85 5.77
CA SER A 408 -11.31 -10.26 6.98
C SER A 408 -9.83 -9.90 6.89
N THR A 409 -9.15 -10.15 5.77
CA THR A 409 -7.69 -9.97 5.64
C THR A 409 -7.27 -9.28 4.34
N MET A 410 -6.10 -8.63 4.36
CA MET A 410 -5.58 -7.93 3.17
C MET A 410 -5.09 -8.92 2.09
N HIS A 411 -4.94 -10.18 2.45
CA HIS A 411 -4.63 -11.24 1.50
C HIS A 411 -5.85 -11.61 0.67
N ASP A 412 -7.04 -11.57 1.27
CA ASP A 412 -8.29 -11.70 0.52
C ASP A 412 -8.43 -10.50 -0.44
N PHE A 413 -8.13 -9.27 0.04
CA PHE A 413 -8.00 -8.08 -0.82
C PHE A 413 -7.10 -8.33 -2.03
N LEU A 414 -5.93 -8.92 -1.82
CA LEU A 414 -5.01 -9.21 -2.90
C LEU A 414 -5.57 -10.24 -3.89
N GLU A 415 -6.15 -11.33 -3.39
CA GLU A 415 -6.74 -12.37 -4.22
C GLU A 415 -7.79 -11.77 -5.16
N HIS A 416 -8.75 -11.04 -4.60
CA HIS A 416 -9.80 -10.41 -5.39
C HIS A 416 -9.21 -9.34 -6.31
N PHE A 417 -8.34 -8.44 -5.82
CA PHE A 417 -7.68 -7.43 -6.66
C PHE A 417 -7.04 -8.06 -7.91
N VAL A 418 -6.27 -9.14 -7.73
CA VAL A 418 -5.64 -9.88 -8.81
C VAL A 418 -6.69 -10.45 -9.75
N LYS A 419 -7.66 -11.22 -9.24
CA LYS A 419 -8.71 -11.82 -10.08
C LYS A 419 -9.45 -10.77 -10.92
N ASP A 420 -9.80 -9.67 -10.27
CA ASP A 420 -10.71 -8.68 -10.82
C ASP A 420 -10.02 -7.81 -11.85
N VAL A 421 -8.83 -7.31 -11.52
CA VAL A 421 -7.99 -6.59 -12.46
C VAL A 421 -7.65 -7.46 -13.67
N SER A 422 -7.32 -8.74 -13.44
CA SER A 422 -7.07 -9.68 -14.54
C SER A 422 -8.32 -9.95 -15.39
N ASN A 423 -9.53 -9.78 -14.84
CA ASN A 423 -10.80 -9.91 -15.57
C ASN A 423 -11.24 -8.62 -16.28
N MET A 424 -10.68 -7.46 -15.95
CA MET A 424 -11.04 -6.18 -16.60
C MET A 424 -10.56 -6.18 -18.06
N HIS A 425 -11.51 -6.16 -19.00
CA HIS A 425 -11.19 -6.10 -20.44
C HIS A 425 -10.56 -4.75 -20.83
N GLU A 426 -11.06 -3.66 -20.25
CA GLU A 426 -10.60 -2.30 -20.44
C GLU A 426 -10.31 -1.68 -19.05
N PRO A 427 -9.08 -1.84 -18.53
CA PRO A 427 -8.75 -1.27 -17.23
C PRO A 427 -8.82 0.27 -17.31
N PRO A 428 -9.16 0.94 -16.19
CA PRO A 428 -9.19 2.39 -16.14
C PRO A 428 -7.78 2.97 -16.34
N SER A 429 -7.68 4.21 -16.83
CA SER A 429 -6.37 4.84 -17.03
C SER A 429 -5.64 5.16 -15.71
N VAL A 430 -6.40 5.29 -14.61
CA VAL A 430 -5.88 5.56 -13.25
C VAL A 430 -6.68 4.75 -12.23
N ILE A 431 -5.99 4.10 -11.29
CA ILE A 431 -6.55 3.38 -10.14
C ILE A 431 -6.03 4.05 -8.86
N SER A 432 -6.93 4.34 -7.91
CA SER A 432 -6.57 4.73 -6.54
C SER A 432 -6.90 3.61 -5.57
N ILE A 433 -5.95 3.30 -4.69
CA ILE A 433 -6.08 2.31 -3.61
C ILE A 433 -5.81 3.02 -2.28
N SER A 434 -6.84 3.14 -1.44
CA SER A 434 -6.74 3.78 -0.12
C SER A 434 -6.74 2.74 1.02
N TYR A 435 -6.14 1.58 0.77
CA TYR A 435 -6.07 0.45 1.71
C TYR A 435 -4.63 -0.03 1.83
N GLY A 436 -4.20 -0.29 3.06
CA GLY A 436 -2.83 -0.72 3.35
C GLY A 436 -2.73 -1.53 4.63
N MET A 437 -1.60 -2.21 4.78
CA MET A 437 -1.15 -2.79 6.04
C MET A 437 0.38 -2.70 6.11
N PRO A 438 0.98 -2.80 7.30
CA PRO A 438 2.42 -2.90 7.44
C PRO A 438 2.96 -4.05 6.57
N GLU A 439 3.97 -3.80 5.75
CA GLU A 439 4.49 -4.78 4.77
C GLU A 439 4.95 -6.08 5.45
N ILE A 440 5.43 -5.99 6.68
CA ILE A 440 5.80 -7.15 7.51
C ILE A 440 4.65 -8.12 7.79
N GLY A 441 3.40 -7.70 7.59
CA GLY A 441 2.22 -8.57 7.66
C GLY A 441 1.95 -9.34 6.37
N ALA A 442 2.61 -8.97 5.26
CA ALA A 442 2.46 -9.60 3.95
C ALA A 442 3.44 -10.78 3.79
N THR A 443 3.01 -11.80 3.04
CA THR A 443 3.91 -12.88 2.62
C THR A 443 4.71 -12.48 1.37
N ALA A 444 5.88 -13.11 1.16
CA ALA A 444 6.67 -12.86 -0.04
C ALA A 444 5.90 -13.23 -1.31
N THR A 445 5.08 -14.30 -1.25
CA THR A 445 4.17 -14.68 -2.34
C THR A 445 3.17 -13.58 -2.66
N ALA A 446 2.52 -12.99 -1.65
CA ALA A 446 1.54 -11.92 -1.83
C ALA A 446 2.18 -10.67 -2.47
N VAL A 447 3.33 -10.23 -1.97
CA VAL A 447 4.04 -9.07 -2.53
C VAL A 447 4.45 -9.30 -3.99
N LYS A 448 5.03 -10.47 -4.30
CA LYS A 448 5.45 -10.81 -5.68
C LYS A 448 4.27 -10.91 -6.65
N LEU A 449 3.15 -11.47 -6.20
CA LEU A 449 1.93 -11.56 -7.01
C LEU A 449 1.40 -10.15 -7.35
N PHE A 450 1.24 -9.29 -6.35
CA PHE A 450 0.81 -7.91 -6.57
C PHE A 450 1.73 -7.16 -7.53
N ASN A 451 3.05 -7.26 -7.31
CA ASN A 451 4.03 -6.64 -8.19
C ASN A 451 3.87 -7.11 -9.65
N SER A 452 3.63 -8.40 -9.87
CA SER A 452 3.47 -8.93 -11.22
C SER A 452 2.23 -8.40 -11.93
N VAL A 453 1.12 -8.27 -11.21
CA VAL A 453 -0.13 -7.69 -11.74
C VAL A 453 0.05 -6.18 -11.98
N ALA A 454 0.70 -5.47 -11.06
CA ALA A 454 1.00 -4.06 -11.22
C ALA A 454 1.91 -3.78 -12.44
N VAL A 455 2.91 -4.63 -12.70
CA VAL A 455 3.72 -4.58 -13.94
C VAL A 455 2.85 -4.77 -15.18
N THR A 456 1.95 -5.76 -15.15
CA THR A 456 1.04 -6.04 -16.29
C THR A 456 0.10 -4.87 -16.56
N LEU A 457 -0.37 -4.18 -15.53
CA LEU A 457 -1.14 -2.93 -15.65
C LEU A 457 -0.29 -1.75 -16.14
N ALA A 458 0.93 -1.60 -15.63
CA ALA A 458 1.85 -0.55 -16.06
C ALA A 458 2.21 -0.68 -17.55
N LEU A 459 2.38 -1.91 -18.06
CA LEU A 459 2.57 -2.18 -19.50
C LEU A 459 1.40 -1.70 -20.35
N GLN A 460 0.18 -1.70 -19.80
CA GLN A 460 -1.05 -1.23 -20.44
C GLN A 460 -1.25 0.29 -20.30
N GLY A 461 -0.32 1.01 -19.66
CA GLY A 461 -0.42 2.45 -19.47
C GLY A 461 -1.38 2.88 -18.37
N VAL A 462 -1.68 1.96 -17.43
CA VAL A 462 -2.46 2.24 -16.23
C VAL A 462 -1.56 2.84 -15.16
N THR A 463 -2.05 3.89 -14.48
CA THR A 463 -1.39 4.44 -13.30
C THR A 463 -2.04 3.90 -12.04
N ILE A 464 -1.27 3.36 -11.09
CA ILE A 464 -1.77 2.91 -9.80
C ILE A 464 -1.21 3.84 -8.72
N LEU A 465 -2.11 4.52 -8.00
CA LEU A 465 -1.79 5.33 -6.84
C LEU A 465 -2.21 4.59 -5.57
N VAL A 466 -1.36 4.61 -4.55
CA VAL A 466 -1.64 3.95 -3.27
C VAL A 466 -1.35 4.91 -2.11
N ALA A 467 -2.30 5.06 -1.19
CA ALA A 467 -2.11 5.81 0.05
C ALA A 467 -0.94 5.20 0.87
N SER A 468 -0.02 6.03 1.37
CA SER A 468 1.20 5.53 2.04
C SER A 468 1.03 5.12 3.50
N GLY A 469 -0.14 5.35 4.09
CA GLY A 469 -0.46 5.04 5.47
C GLY A 469 -0.62 6.28 6.35
N ASP A 470 -1.20 6.10 7.54
CA ASP A 470 -1.63 7.20 8.42
C ASP A 470 -1.02 7.13 9.84
N ASP A 471 -0.02 6.26 10.01
CA ASP A 471 0.61 5.93 11.29
C ASP A 471 2.12 6.19 11.31
N GLY A 472 2.57 7.13 10.48
CA GLY A 472 3.98 7.48 10.35
C GLY A 472 4.87 6.29 9.99
N ALA A 473 6.14 6.37 10.32
CA ALA A 473 7.10 5.29 10.11
C ALA A 473 6.92 4.11 11.08
N ALA A 474 6.08 4.29 12.12
CA ALA A 474 5.79 3.25 13.08
C ALA A 474 4.76 2.23 12.54
N GLY A 475 3.92 2.66 11.60
CA GLY A 475 2.86 1.84 11.02
C GLY A 475 1.74 1.51 12.01
N SER A 476 0.67 0.90 11.49
CA SER A 476 -0.58 0.72 12.24
C SER A 476 -0.50 -0.22 13.46
N LEU A 477 0.60 -0.98 13.60
CA LEU A 477 0.89 -1.79 14.78
C LEU A 477 1.15 -0.94 16.03
N ALA A 478 1.64 0.29 15.84
CA ALA A 478 1.90 1.24 16.93
C ALA A 478 0.63 1.66 17.67
N ARG A 479 -0.55 1.46 17.07
CA ARG A 479 -1.85 1.70 17.73
C ARG A 479 -2.17 0.68 18.83
N SER A 480 -1.49 -0.46 18.86
CA SER A 480 -1.75 -1.52 19.85
C SER A 480 -1.11 -1.16 21.19
N ALA A 481 -1.93 -0.78 22.18
CA ALA A 481 -1.49 -0.50 23.54
C ALA A 481 -1.05 -1.75 24.34
N ARG A 482 -1.25 -2.95 23.78
CA ARG A 482 -1.10 -4.23 24.51
C ARG A 482 0.32 -4.62 24.88
N HIS A 483 1.30 -4.16 24.12
CA HIS A 483 2.69 -4.59 24.27
C HIS A 483 3.60 -3.46 24.78
N GLY A 484 3.01 -2.38 25.31
CA GLY A 484 3.71 -1.15 25.68
C GLY A 484 3.87 -0.19 24.49
N PRO A 485 4.33 1.05 24.72
CA PRO A 485 4.62 1.98 23.62
C PRO A 485 5.78 1.44 22.77
N CYS A 486 5.70 1.61 21.45
CA CYS A 486 6.79 1.38 20.49
C CYS A 486 7.34 -0.05 20.33
N TRP A 487 6.80 -1.03 21.04
CA TRP A 487 7.19 -2.45 20.98
C TRP A 487 7.35 -3.02 19.56
N ALA A 488 6.46 -2.63 18.63
CA ALA A 488 6.47 -3.13 17.27
C ALA A 488 7.73 -2.65 16.53
N ILE A 489 8.22 -1.46 16.86
CA ILE A 489 9.45 -0.90 16.28
C ILE A 489 10.68 -1.54 16.90
N ASP A 490 10.67 -1.78 18.21
CA ASP A 490 11.78 -2.46 18.87
C ASP A 490 11.98 -3.89 18.33
N LEU A 491 10.88 -4.59 18.03
CA LEU A 491 10.91 -5.95 17.51
C LEU A 491 11.13 -6.01 15.99
N LEU A 492 10.48 -5.12 15.24
CA LEU A 492 10.32 -5.26 13.80
C LEU A 492 10.93 -4.09 13.03
N GLY A 493 11.51 -3.09 13.67
CA GLY A 493 12.02 -1.86 13.07
C GLY A 493 10.92 -0.93 12.54
N LEU A 494 11.33 0.13 11.85
CA LEU A 494 10.40 1.00 11.13
C LEU A 494 9.72 0.27 9.97
N GLN A 495 8.53 0.73 9.60
CA GLN A 495 7.60 0.05 8.71
C GLN A 495 7.31 0.90 7.47
N ALA A 496 7.18 0.23 6.33
CA ALA A 496 6.50 0.77 5.16
C ALA A 496 5.19 0.02 4.98
N ASP A 497 4.14 0.70 4.52
CA ASP A 497 2.87 0.06 4.23
C ASP A 497 2.85 -0.55 2.83
N TRP A 498 2.25 -1.73 2.74
CA TRP A 498 1.96 -2.43 1.50
C TRP A 498 0.45 -2.29 1.20
N PRO A 499 0.04 -2.01 -0.06
CA PRO A 499 0.81 -2.13 -1.29
C PRO A 499 1.63 -0.88 -1.72
N ALA A 500 1.65 0.21 -0.94
CA ALA A 500 2.41 1.40 -1.31
C ALA A 500 3.92 1.13 -1.46
N SER A 501 4.45 0.14 -0.74
CA SER A 501 5.82 -0.36 -0.84
C SER A 501 6.15 -1.10 -2.14
N SER A 502 5.16 -1.41 -2.99
CA SER A 502 5.43 -1.94 -4.33
C SER A 502 6.22 -0.94 -5.17
N PRO A 503 7.25 -1.36 -5.92
CA PRO A 503 7.98 -0.48 -6.83
C PRO A 503 7.19 -0.15 -8.11
N TRP A 504 6.02 -0.76 -8.33
CA TRP A 504 5.23 -0.61 -9.56
C TRP A 504 3.99 0.26 -9.37
N VAL A 505 3.90 0.97 -8.24
CA VAL A 505 2.86 1.93 -7.91
C VAL A 505 3.49 3.27 -7.51
N THR A 506 2.71 4.34 -7.55
CA THR A 506 3.10 5.62 -6.95
C THR A 506 2.47 5.74 -5.57
N GLY A 507 3.30 5.67 -4.52
CA GLY A 507 2.88 5.87 -3.13
C GLY A 507 2.62 7.35 -2.85
N VAL A 508 1.49 7.66 -2.21
CA VAL A 508 1.02 9.03 -1.98
C VAL A 508 0.93 9.32 -0.48
N GLY A 509 1.81 10.19 0.01
CA GLY A 509 1.82 10.72 1.36
C GLY A 509 0.93 11.94 1.57
N ALA A 510 0.97 12.47 2.79
CA ALA A 510 0.11 13.55 3.25
C ALA A 510 0.90 14.79 3.70
N THR A 511 0.43 15.96 3.29
CA THR A 511 0.90 17.28 3.78
C THR A 511 -0.19 18.00 4.57
N LEU A 512 0.26 18.93 5.42
CA LEU A 512 -0.55 19.87 6.17
C LEU A 512 -0.31 21.30 5.63
N GLY A 513 -1.36 22.13 5.55
CA GLY A 513 -1.23 23.56 5.21
C GLY A 513 -2.17 24.05 4.09
N ALA A 514 -2.71 23.13 3.27
CA ALA A 514 -3.58 23.50 2.16
C ALA A 514 -4.85 24.24 2.61
N ALA A 515 -5.54 23.78 3.66
CA ALA A 515 -6.75 24.42 4.18
C ALA A 515 -6.52 25.90 4.55
N SER A 516 -5.40 26.18 5.22
CA SER A 516 -5.02 27.52 5.69
C SER A 516 -4.20 28.33 4.67
N ARG A 517 -3.91 27.76 3.49
CA ARG A 517 -3.01 28.36 2.48
C ARG A 517 -1.64 28.72 3.07
N SER A 518 -1.19 27.94 4.04
CA SER A 518 0.15 28.05 4.62
C SER A 518 1.14 27.23 3.79
N PRO A 519 2.45 27.54 3.86
CA PRO A 519 3.48 26.63 3.34
C PRO A 519 3.24 25.20 3.85
N GLU A 520 3.33 24.24 2.94
CA GLU A 520 3.05 22.85 3.26
C GLU A 520 4.19 22.23 4.06
N VAL A 521 3.84 21.48 5.10
CA VAL A 521 4.75 20.66 5.91
C VAL A 521 4.26 19.21 5.91
N VAL A 522 5.06 18.27 6.39
CA VAL A 522 4.60 16.87 6.57
C VAL A 522 3.34 16.86 7.46
N CYS A 523 2.29 16.15 7.02
CA CYS A 523 1.11 15.95 7.85
C CYS A 523 1.48 15.03 9.03
N SER A 524 1.49 15.57 10.23
CA SER A 524 1.82 14.83 11.45
C SER A 524 1.05 15.36 12.64
N VAL A 525 0.67 14.48 13.55
CA VAL A 525 -0.01 14.83 14.82
C VAL A 525 0.83 15.73 15.73
N ASN A 526 2.16 15.73 15.54
CA ASN A 526 3.10 16.61 16.23
C ASN A 526 3.69 17.70 15.31
N ALA A 527 3.02 18.00 14.18
CA ALA A 527 3.47 19.04 13.27
C ALA A 527 3.67 20.37 14.00
N SER A 528 4.61 21.17 13.50
CA SER A 528 4.91 22.50 14.02
C SER A 528 4.97 23.53 12.88
N GLY A 529 5.10 24.81 13.24
CA GLY A 529 5.13 25.91 12.27
C GLY A 529 3.75 26.47 11.90
N PRO A 530 3.67 27.39 10.93
CA PRO A 530 2.45 28.15 10.64
C PRO A 530 1.24 27.28 10.26
N ALA A 531 1.47 26.19 9.53
CA ALA A 531 0.42 25.24 9.15
C ALA A 531 -0.18 24.51 10.37
N ALA A 532 0.66 24.14 11.35
CA ALA A 532 0.21 23.55 12.60
C ALA A 532 -0.51 24.58 13.49
N GLU A 533 0.00 25.81 13.57
CA GLU A 533 -0.65 26.89 14.34
C GLU A 533 -2.04 27.24 13.80
N ALA A 534 -2.20 27.25 12.47
CA ALA A 534 -3.50 27.49 11.83
C ALA A 534 -4.52 26.38 12.11
N THR A 535 -4.05 25.17 12.45
CA THR A 535 -4.89 23.98 12.69
C THR A 535 -4.94 23.57 14.16
N LYS A 536 -4.32 24.31 15.09
CA LYS A 536 -4.26 23.98 16.52
C LYS A 536 -5.60 23.67 17.19
N ARG A 537 -6.69 24.27 16.68
CA ARG A 537 -8.05 24.03 17.19
C ARG A 537 -8.54 22.62 16.84
N PHE A 538 -8.16 22.14 15.65
CA PHE A 538 -8.47 20.81 15.15
C PHE A 538 -7.21 20.23 14.51
N PRO A 539 -6.25 19.77 15.34
CA PRO A 539 -4.97 19.28 14.83
C PRO A 539 -5.17 18.01 14.01
N PRO A 540 -4.22 17.68 13.13
CA PRO A 540 -4.26 16.45 12.34
C PRO A 540 -4.39 15.22 13.23
N LEU A 541 -5.10 14.24 12.71
CA LEU A 541 -5.42 12.98 13.37
C LEU A 541 -4.50 11.83 12.93
N ILE A 542 -3.79 12.05 11.85
CA ILE A 542 -2.91 11.09 11.18
C ILE A 542 -1.48 11.63 11.12
N THR A 543 -0.54 10.72 10.92
CA THR A 543 0.83 11.07 10.53
C THR A 543 1.16 10.36 9.22
N SER A 544 1.64 11.11 8.22
CA SER A 544 1.94 10.59 6.88
C SER A 544 2.85 9.36 6.94
N GLY A 545 2.37 8.23 6.45
CA GLY A 545 3.11 6.98 6.39
C GLY A 545 4.29 7.07 5.43
N GLY A 546 5.40 6.43 5.80
CA GLY A 546 6.60 6.41 4.97
C GLY A 546 7.77 5.71 5.65
N GLY A 547 8.64 5.11 4.83
CA GLY A 547 9.70 4.24 5.28
C GLY A 547 10.31 3.44 4.13
N PHE A 548 10.97 2.33 4.44
CA PHE A 548 11.62 1.47 3.45
C PHE A 548 11.06 0.06 3.49
N SER A 549 10.81 -0.49 2.32
CA SER A 549 10.40 -1.88 2.14
C SER A 549 11.49 -2.86 2.57
N LYS A 550 11.08 -3.98 3.17
CA LYS A 550 11.92 -5.13 3.52
C LYS A 550 11.77 -6.27 2.52
N LEU A 551 10.71 -6.25 1.72
CA LEU A 551 10.41 -7.29 0.73
C LEU A 551 10.72 -6.86 -0.72
N ASN A 552 10.79 -5.55 -0.98
CA ASN A 552 11.09 -4.97 -2.29
C ASN A 552 12.43 -4.24 -2.25
N ALA A 553 13.34 -4.65 -3.13
CA ALA A 553 14.60 -3.95 -3.34
C ALA A 553 14.35 -2.53 -3.84
N ARG A 554 15.28 -1.61 -3.54
CA ARG A 554 15.25 -0.27 -4.11
C ARG A 554 15.31 -0.35 -5.64
N PRO A 555 14.34 0.24 -6.35
CA PRO A 555 14.38 0.27 -7.81
C PRO A 555 15.43 1.29 -8.30
N PRO A 556 16.07 1.08 -9.47
CA PRO A 556 17.15 1.94 -9.95
C PRO A 556 16.77 3.42 -10.13
N TRP A 557 15.50 3.71 -10.43
CA TRP A 557 15.02 5.08 -10.54
C TRP A 557 14.96 5.82 -9.18
N GLN A 558 15.17 5.11 -8.07
CA GLN A 558 15.22 5.65 -6.71
C GLN A 558 16.65 5.68 -6.13
N ASP A 559 17.70 5.51 -6.95
CA ASP A 559 19.10 5.43 -6.49
C ASP A 559 19.57 6.68 -5.70
N GLY A 560 18.88 7.82 -5.81
CA GLY A 560 19.13 9.03 -5.02
C GLY A 560 18.46 9.11 -3.65
N ALA A 561 17.62 8.13 -3.28
CA ALA A 561 16.98 8.11 -1.96
C ALA A 561 18.03 7.83 -0.85
N HIS A 562 18.14 8.71 0.13
CA HIS A 562 18.99 8.43 1.29
C HIS A 562 18.22 7.61 2.34
N GLY A 563 18.88 6.63 2.95
CA GLY A 563 18.31 5.75 3.97
C GLY A 563 18.60 4.28 3.65
N GLU A 564 17.66 3.40 3.98
CA GLU A 564 17.84 1.94 3.89
C GLU A 564 17.76 1.42 2.44
N ARG A 565 18.26 0.20 2.19
CA ARG A 565 18.43 -0.38 0.84
C ARG A 565 17.13 -0.82 0.13
N GLY A 566 15.98 -0.71 0.80
CA GLY A 566 14.67 -1.07 0.24
C GLY A 566 14.04 0.02 -0.62
N ARG A 567 12.91 -0.30 -1.26
CA ARG A 567 12.02 0.68 -1.91
C ARG A 567 11.52 1.67 -0.86
N GLY A 568 11.84 2.95 -0.99
CA GLY A 568 11.42 4.02 -0.09
C GLY A 568 10.02 4.54 -0.43
N VAL A 569 9.19 4.87 0.56
CA VAL A 569 7.80 5.37 0.44
C VAL A 569 7.67 6.65 1.31
N PRO A 570 6.87 7.65 0.93
CA PRO A 570 6.08 7.77 -0.31
C PRO A 570 6.90 8.24 -1.51
N ASP A 571 6.29 8.28 -2.69
CA ASP A 571 6.88 8.85 -3.91
C ASP A 571 6.56 10.34 -4.04
N VAL A 572 5.31 10.72 -3.75
CA VAL A 572 4.80 12.10 -3.77
C VAL A 572 3.88 12.31 -2.58
N SER A 573 3.48 13.55 -2.30
CA SER A 573 2.45 13.87 -1.31
C SER A 573 1.38 14.81 -1.84
N LEU A 574 0.25 14.90 -1.14
CA LEU A 574 -0.78 15.91 -1.34
C LEU A 574 -1.40 16.25 0.03
N ALA A 575 -2.27 17.26 0.11
CA ALA A 575 -3.00 17.57 1.32
C ALA A 575 -3.64 16.31 1.90
N GLY A 576 -3.53 16.12 3.21
CA GLY A 576 -4.10 14.97 3.91
C GLY A 576 -4.80 15.33 5.22
N HIS A 577 -5.09 16.62 5.44
CA HIS A 577 -5.78 17.09 6.65
C HIS A 577 -6.97 18.01 6.31
N ALA A 578 -8.03 17.90 7.11
CA ALA A 578 -9.23 18.72 7.10
C ALA A 578 -10.05 18.63 5.81
N TYR A 579 -10.12 17.47 5.16
CA TYR A 579 -10.97 17.26 3.99
C TYR A 579 -12.45 17.30 4.37
N ALA A 580 -13.19 18.27 3.86
CA ALA A 580 -14.63 18.34 4.03
C ALA A 580 -15.30 17.30 3.14
N ILE A 581 -16.12 16.41 3.72
CA ILE A 581 -16.94 15.41 3.02
C ILE A 581 -18.39 15.50 3.48
N VAL A 582 -19.29 14.90 2.70
CA VAL A 582 -20.65 14.57 3.15
C VAL A 582 -20.71 13.10 3.53
N LEU A 583 -21.25 12.80 4.72
CA LEU A 583 -21.46 11.45 5.21
C LEU A 583 -22.78 11.37 5.97
N GLY A 584 -23.66 10.46 5.55
CA GLY A 584 -24.99 10.33 6.17
C GLY A 584 -25.83 11.61 6.07
N GLY A 585 -25.62 12.39 5.00
CA GLY A 585 -26.29 13.67 4.76
C GLY A 585 -25.74 14.88 5.52
N ARG A 586 -24.64 14.73 6.27
CA ARG A 586 -24.03 15.83 7.06
C ARG A 586 -22.59 16.11 6.62
N TRP A 587 -22.13 17.34 6.85
CA TRP A 587 -20.76 17.77 6.59
C TRP A 587 -19.86 17.52 7.80
N LEU A 588 -18.69 16.96 7.55
CA LEU A 588 -17.62 16.76 8.54
C LEU A 588 -16.25 16.84 7.86
N THR A 589 -15.19 16.81 8.68
CA THR A 589 -13.81 16.72 8.20
C THR A 589 -13.25 15.32 8.40
N VAL A 590 -12.45 14.86 7.43
CA VAL A 590 -11.61 13.64 7.53
C VAL A 590 -10.16 13.98 7.20
N ASP A 591 -9.25 13.14 7.69
CA ASP A 591 -7.81 13.20 7.45
C ASP A 591 -7.33 11.87 6.86
N GLY A 592 -6.20 11.86 6.17
CA GLY A 592 -5.52 10.63 5.75
C GLY A 592 -4.82 10.77 4.41
N THR A 593 -3.81 9.94 4.18
CA THR A 593 -3.23 9.69 2.85
C THR A 593 -4.27 9.12 1.88
N SER A 594 -5.32 8.50 2.42
CA SER A 594 -6.60 8.18 1.78
C SER A 594 -7.30 9.37 1.11
N ALA A 595 -7.13 10.60 1.60
CA ALA A 595 -7.68 11.78 0.94
C ALA A 595 -6.78 12.26 -0.22
N SER A 596 -5.46 12.09 -0.03
CA SER A 596 -4.41 12.52 -0.95
C SER A 596 -4.41 11.70 -2.24
N SER A 597 -4.43 10.37 -2.14
CA SER A 597 -4.37 9.44 -3.30
C SER A 597 -5.50 9.64 -4.33
N PRO A 598 -6.80 9.58 -3.99
CA PRO A 598 -7.90 9.75 -4.96
C PRO A 598 -7.97 11.18 -5.52
N SER A 599 -7.58 12.19 -4.73
CA SER A 599 -7.48 13.56 -5.20
C SER A 599 -6.41 13.68 -6.30
N PHE A 600 -5.23 13.10 -6.08
CA PHE A 600 -4.18 13.06 -7.09
C PHE A 600 -4.58 12.22 -8.30
N ALA A 601 -5.29 11.11 -8.10
CA ALA A 601 -5.83 10.28 -9.17
C ALA A 601 -6.73 11.09 -10.12
N GLY A 602 -7.63 11.90 -9.56
CA GLY A 602 -8.48 12.79 -10.34
C GLY A 602 -7.68 13.85 -11.11
N MET A 603 -6.61 14.41 -10.52
CA MET A 603 -5.72 15.33 -11.23
C MET A 603 -5.02 14.67 -12.43
N LEU A 604 -4.55 13.42 -12.28
CA LEU A 604 -3.94 12.67 -13.39
C LEU A 604 -4.95 12.36 -14.50
N SER A 605 -6.22 12.11 -14.17
CA SER A 605 -7.28 11.97 -15.18
C SER A 605 -7.46 13.22 -16.03
N LEU A 606 -7.33 14.42 -15.44
CA LEU A 606 -7.34 15.67 -16.20
C LEU A 606 -6.16 15.73 -17.18
N ILE A 607 -4.96 15.35 -16.72
CA ILE A 607 -3.75 15.33 -17.57
C ILE A 607 -3.91 14.31 -18.71
N ASN A 608 -4.44 13.11 -18.42
CA ASN A 608 -4.75 12.11 -19.44
C ASN A 608 -5.74 12.63 -20.48
N ALA A 609 -6.72 13.45 -20.09
CA ALA A 609 -7.68 14.03 -21.02
C ALA A 609 -7.02 15.00 -22.02
N GLU A 610 -6.12 15.87 -21.54
CA GLU A 610 -5.36 16.79 -22.40
C GLU A 610 -4.39 16.04 -23.33
N ARG A 611 -3.82 14.92 -22.85
CA ARG A 611 -3.00 14.05 -23.68
C ARG A 611 -3.83 13.39 -24.79
N LEU A 612 -4.99 12.85 -24.46
CA LEU A 612 -5.90 12.26 -25.46
C LEU A 612 -6.39 13.29 -26.49
N LYS A 613 -6.64 14.54 -26.07
CA LYS A 613 -6.93 15.67 -26.98
C LYS A 613 -5.82 15.86 -28.00
N SER A 614 -4.57 15.65 -27.58
CA SER A 614 -3.37 15.76 -28.41
C SER A 614 -3.02 14.49 -29.18
N GLY A 615 -3.90 13.46 -29.19
CA GLY A 615 -3.64 12.17 -29.83
C GLY A 615 -2.56 11.34 -29.11
N LEU A 616 -2.25 11.65 -27.85
CA LEU A 616 -1.24 10.97 -27.05
C LEU A 616 -1.88 9.96 -26.09
N PRO A 617 -1.20 8.84 -25.80
CA PRO A 617 -1.68 7.85 -24.84
C PRO A 617 -1.61 8.36 -23.40
N SER A 618 -2.25 7.64 -22.47
CA SER A 618 -2.20 7.92 -21.02
C SER A 618 -0.77 8.02 -20.49
N VAL A 619 -0.61 8.63 -19.33
CA VAL A 619 0.71 8.86 -18.70
C VAL A 619 1.39 7.58 -18.23
N GLY A 620 0.61 6.54 -17.85
CA GLY A 620 1.10 5.26 -17.34
C GLY A 620 1.95 5.37 -16.08
N PHE A 621 2.86 4.41 -15.88
CA PHE A 621 3.72 4.37 -14.70
C PHE A 621 4.65 5.59 -14.60
N LEU A 622 4.52 6.33 -13.49
CA LEU A 622 5.06 7.69 -13.32
C LEU A 622 6.47 7.74 -12.73
N ASN A 623 6.81 6.80 -11.83
CA ASN A 623 7.93 7.00 -10.90
C ASN A 623 9.26 7.32 -11.61
N PRO A 624 9.70 6.60 -12.66
CA PRO A 624 10.97 6.91 -13.33
C PRO A 624 11.04 8.35 -13.84
N LEU A 625 9.91 8.89 -14.31
CA LEU A 625 9.82 10.25 -14.83
C LEU A 625 9.85 11.28 -13.70
N LEU A 626 9.14 11.01 -12.59
CA LEU A 626 9.10 11.91 -11.43
C LEU A 626 10.46 12.02 -10.73
N TYR A 627 11.12 10.89 -10.47
CA TYR A 627 12.42 10.89 -9.80
C TYR A 627 13.53 11.53 -10.66
N GLY A 628 13.40 11.47 -11.99
CA GLY A 628 14.29 12.19 -12.89
C GLY A 628 13.99 13.69 -13.03
N ASN A 629 12.86 14.18 -12.49
CA ASN A 629 12.35 15.55 -12.69
C ASN A 629 11.63 16.08 -11.44
N SER A 630 12.22 15.92 -10.25
CA SER A 630 11.59 16.31 -8.97
C SER A 630 11.21 17.79 -8.88
N SER A 631 11.83 18.67 -9.66
CA SER A 631 11.46 20.09 -9.77
C SER A 631 10.03 20.33 -10.29
N ALA A 632 9.37 19.30 -10.84
CA ALA A 632 7.96 19.32 -11.22
C ALA A 632 7.00 19.18 -10.02
N LEU A 633 7.54 19.01 -8.82
CA LEU A 633 6.82 18.94 -7.55
C LEU A 633 7.30 20.08 -6.64
N ARG A 634 6.62 20.29 -5.51
CA ARG A 634 7.01 21.25 -4.48
C ARG A 634 7.68 20.50 -3.34
N ASP A 635 8.96 20.72 -3.20
CA ASP A 635 9.76 20.07 -2.15
C ASP A 635 9.23 20.44 -0.76
N ILE A 636 9.07 19.43 0.10
CA ILE A 636 8.60 19.58 1.47
C ILE A 636 9.80 19.32 2.38
N THR A 637 10.26 20.36 3.06
CA THR A 637 11.53 20.31 3.82
C THR A 637 11.33 20.46 5.33
N GLU A 638 10.08 20.53 5.79
CA GLU A 638 9.71 20.75 7.19
C GLU A 638 8.75 19.68 7.70
N GLY A 639 8.98 19.22 8.94
CA GLY A 639 8.21 18.18 9.61
C GLY A 639 8.88 16.81 9.60
N ASP A 640 8.21 15.84 10.20
CA ASP A 640 8.66 14.45 10.33
C ASP A 640 7.47 13.50 10.42
N ASN A 641 7.73 12.20 10.32
CA ASN A 641 6.72 11.16 10.52
C ASN A 641 7.03 10.21 11.70
N ARG A 642 7.58 10.76 12.79
CA ARG A 642 8.02 9.97 13.96
C ARG A 642 6.88 9.51 14.87
N CYS A 643 5.73 10.15 14.76
CA CYS A 643 4.53 9.81 15.51
C CYS A 643 3.64 8.88 14.70
N ALA A 644 2.92 7.99 15.39
CA ALA A 644 1.79 7.30 14.80
C ALA A 644 0.55 8.24 14.73
N SER A 645 -0.65 7.69 14.53
CA SER A 645 -1.89 8.47 14.58
C SER A 645 -2.15 9.10 15.96
N ARG A 646 -3.14 9.99 16.05
CA ARG A 646 -3.45 10.69 17.31
C ARG A 646 -3.79 9.71 18.43
N GLY A 647 -3.19 9.92 19.59
CA GLY A 647 -3.34 9.04 20.76
C GLY A 647 -2.42 7.80 20.74
N ALA A 648 -1.68 7.58 19.66
CA ALA A 648 -0.63 6.57 19.57
C ALA A 648 0.76 7.19 19.84
N PRO A 649 1.76 6.38 20.23
CA PRO A 649 3.08 6.88 20.61
C PRO A 649 3.91 7.39 19.42
N CYS A 650 4.96 8.15 19.73
CA CYS A 650 6.00 8.52 18.79
C CYS A 650 7.22 7.62 18.96
N CYS A 651 7.50 6.82 17.94
CA CYS A 651 8.39 5.65 18.03
C CYS A 651 9.60 5.73 17.10
N GLY A 652 9.92 6.92 16.61
CA GLY A 652 10.95 7.14 15.61
C GLY A 652 10.40 7.16 14.19
N GLY A 653 11.18 7.70 13.27
CA GLY A 653 10.78 7.93 11.90
C GLY A 653 11.78 8.83 11.17
N TYR A 654 11.32 9.46 10.10
CA TYR A 654 12.15 10.21 9.17
C TYR A 654 11.77 11.69 9.18
N ASN A 655 12.75 12.55 8.97
CA ASN A 655 12.53 13.99 8.81
C ASN A 655 12.37 14.33 7.32
N ALA A 656 11.54 15.32 7.04
CA ALA A 656 11.56 16.02 5.77
C ALA A 656 12.92 16.70 5.56
N ARG A 657 13.36 16.79 4.30
CA ARG A 657 14.64 17.41 3.92
C ARG A 657 14.64 17.77 2.43
N PRO A 658 15.57 18.61 1.96
CA PRO A 658 15.68 18.88 0.53
C PRO A 658 15.82 17.60 -0.31
N GLY A 659 15.02 17.51 -1.38
CA GLY A 659 14.97 16.36 -2.27
C GLY A 659 14.05 15.25 -1.77
N TRP A 660 14.38 13.98 -2.04
CA TRP A 660 13.54 12.87 -1.60
C TRP A 660 13.77 12.53 -0.11
N ASP A 661 12.67 12.33 0.60
CA ASP A 661 12.66 11.80 1.96
C ASP A 661 11.52 10.81 2.21
N ALA A 662 11.63 10.02 3.29
CA ALA A 662 10.67 8.98 3.65
C ALA A 662 9.50 9.50 4.52
N ALA A 663 9.25 10.82 4.54
CA ALA A 663 8.11 11.43 5.21
C ALA A 663 7.12 12.05 4.20
N SER A 664 7.64 12.69 3.15
CA SER A 664 6.90 13.40 2.10
C SER A 664 7.24 13.00 0.66
N GLY A 665 8.22 12.12 0.45
CA GLY A 665 8.64 11.66 -0.87
C GLY A 665 9.39 12.75 -1.63
N LEU A 666 9.09 12.92 -2.92
CA LEU A 666 9.60 14.03 -3.75
C LEU A 666 8.90 15.37 -3.47
N GLY A 667 7.96 15.40 -2.52
CA GLY A 667 7.19 16.58 -2.15
C GLY A 667 5.76 16.60 -2.71
N SER A 668 5.09 17.74 -2.54
CA SER A 668 3.68 17.90 -2.91
C SER A 668 3.48 18.17 -4.41
N VAL A 669 2.32 17.80 -4.95
CA VAL A 669 2.00 18.02 -6.36
C VAL A 669 2.02 19.52 -6.71
N ASP A 670 2.57 19.89 -7.87
CA ASP A 670 2.39 21.18 -8.53
C ASP A 670 1.70 20.91 -9.87
N PHE A 671 0.38 21.17 -9.99
CA PHE A 671 -0.36 20.71 -11.17
C PHE A 671 0.19 21.29 -12.49
N PRO A 672 0.46 22.60 -12.62
CA PRO A 672 1.03 23.16 -13.84
C PRO A 672 2.37 22.53 -14.23
N ARG A 673 3.31 22.40 -13.29
CA ARG A 673 4.63 21.83 -13.58
C ARG A 673 4.55 20.34 -13.89
N LEU A 674 3.73 19.61 -13.15
CA LEU A 674 3.48 18.20 -13.39
C LEU A 674 2.81 17.99 -14.76
N ALA A 675 1.78 18.77 -15.10
CA ALA A 675 1.11 18.69 -16.39
C ALA A 675 2.07 18.99 -17.54
N ALA A 676 2.96 19.97 -17.38
CA ALA A 676 4.01 20.27 -18.37
C ALA A 676 4.99 19.10 -18.55
N LEU A 677 5.47 18.50 -17.45
CA LEU A 677 6.32 17.30 -17.49
C LEU A 677 5.61 16.14 -18.19
N LEU A 678 4.34 15.90 -17.82
CA LEU A 678 3.56 14.78 -18.33
C LEU A 678 3.03 15.01 -19.75
N ALA A 679 3.04 16.24 -20.27
CA ALA A 679 2.70 16.56 -21.66
C ALA A 679 3.79 16.10 -22.66
N ALA A 680 5.00 15.80 -22.19
CA ALA A 680 6.12 15.41 -23.04
C ALA A 680 5.75 14.33 -24.08
N ARG A 681 6.15 14.59 -25.33
CA ARG A 681 6.19 13.61 -26.42
C ARG A 681 7.56 12.96 -26.37
N GLY A 682 7.64 11.64 -26.46
CA GLY A 682 8.93 10.96 -26.54
C GLY A 682 9.72 11.46 -27.74
N ALA A 683 11.05 11.26 -27.73
CA ALA A 683 11.85 11.55 -28.92
C ALA A 683 11.18 10.86 -30.13
N ALA A 684 10.74 11.66 -31.11
CA ALA A 684 10.31 11.10 -32.37
C ALA A 684 11.51 10.29 -32.88
N ALA A 685 11.34 8.98 -33.08
CA ALA A 685 12.32 8.22 -33.83
C ALA A 685 12.45 8.96 -35.16
N GLU A 686 13.59 9.62 -35.40
CA GLU A 686 13.90 10.18 -36.70
C GLU A 686 13.68 9.04 -37.70
N ALA A 687 12.65 9.20 -38.54
CA ALA A 687 12.47 8.29 -39.66
C ALA A 687 13.78 8.31 -40.44
N PRO A 688 14.39 7.15 -40.77
CA PRO A 688 15.58 7.14 -41.58
C PRO A 688 15.21 7.84 -42.88
N THR A 689 15.78 9.02 -43.09
CA THR A 689 15.70 9.72 -44.36
C THR A 689 16.36 8.81 -45.37
N ALA A 690 15.53 8.13 -46.16
CA ALA A 690 15.99 7.40 -47.33
C ALA A 690 16.65 8.45 -48.24
N SER A 691 17.97 8.52 -48.21
CA SER A 691 18.74 9.24 -49.21
C SER A 691 18.54 8.49 -50.52
N VAL A 692 17.58 8.94 -51.31
CA VAL A 692 17.54 8.63 -52.73
C VAL A 692 18.73 9.37 -53.33
N ALA A 693 19.85 8.65 -53.48
CA ALA A 693 20.93 9.08 -54.35
C ALA A 693 20.52 8.80 -55.79
N SER A 694 20.45 9.87 -56.57
CA SER A 694 20.27 9.93 -58.02
C SER A 694 21.36 9.19 -58.79
#